data_AF-A0A2E3HAV3-F1
#
_entry.id   AF-A0A2E3HAV3-F1
#
_cell.length_a   1.000
_cell.length_b   1.000
_cell.length_c   1.000
_cell.angle_alpha   90.00
_cell.angle_beta   90.00
_cell.angle_gamma   90.00
#
_symmetry.space_group_name_H-M   'P 1'
#
loop_
_entity.id
_entity.type
_entity.pdbx_description
1 polymer ?
#
loop_
_entity_poly.entity_id
_entity_poly.type
_entity_poly.pdbx_seq_one_letter_code
_entity_poly.pdbx_strand_id
1 'polypeptide(L)'
;MDLKRRIFLLCLILPGLGFLSPAQEEAAPDPSVVSEEIAAQEGGNREDEEVPAKKENRKLLEARKLVAQLGDESYQAREAATKGLWNLGEEGIEAIREGVGTDDPEISHRARIVLRRILTGITPETSPRIVEMVQRYFDSDPARKKDVFEDLLEAKAYIQMLRIYRFEEDEASRQSCGELVEKAIMPLALMELAEGNLEKAEEILRLAPATIENHRRLSCLLRMQDKLDEEMAVAGLSVDYGEDGKVTEASREAGNFQLALLRAKGSHQEARQLAEKLGREDAVAVMALLEGDPGPYLKWYMDRPNESVIVRAHAETVLRRWELDHENANRLMNRMAEEAAGEGDERREAMLSLLLNGNLEAGLPLVFRANKDAAFTYYETVEEPGKAVQVFGYTGTPEEKAQWLRKRFDILRADWSDSEKERYEVLTIASFLHTRGERKEGREIMDELSRIAFAEGRSNWLEFIGRLNDLGGSLYELAFFIASEKLTPESKDRDDLRVVTHLFGEGDSAPRLWRVLGEIEPDKQQRIILLGGLYGFVHIEEERLKAFFGRLKELAADEEHRPQILADLLEAAEARDDARVSIGLLQELMKDSPDEKWEKKLAAYYGYVSDWESSIAVLEEILEKEPTNVRYLAHYGSALIRAGRGEEARRSLDAVETFSLDEPIRLLRLAIDVQRSGALAEAEGYWRKLVVTGSPSDWYWQTAASYFSKHARHNKQWRVAAAFAEVDAMQYLKGRSTFINPVSFIRKRFIADLYRALALHQEANTEEAMKLFRSSFEILNGDGILADDYFPLLREAGLVEEHDRNFRIVYQRLGASIEAYPRAHNTYNSAAWMASRACRELPDALKKIEKALSMRPRQAAYLDTMAEVWFARRDREKAVEWSRRAVQESFHGGSSSDAGVGLREQYDRFVSDEFPVP
;
A
#
# COMPACT_ATOMS: atom_id res chain seq x y z
N MET A 1 22.31 -43.72 20.34
CA MET A 1 23.73 -43.79 20.76
C MET A 1 24.38 -42.49 20.30
N ASP A 2 25.18 -41.77 21.08
CA ASP A 2 25.42 -41.76 22.54
C ASP A 2 25.97 -40.34 22.83
N LEU A 3 25.21 -39.40 23.40
CA LEU A 3 25.03 -39.09 24.84
C LEU A 3 26.35 -38.83 25.63
N LYS A 4 26.37 -37.75 26.43
CA LYS A 4 27.43 -37.24 27.37
C LYS A 4 28.48 -36.34 26.69
N ARG A 5 28.98 -35.23 27.25
CA ARG A 5 28.73 -34.38 28.47
C ARG A 5 29.23 -32.95 28.09
N ARG A 6 28.61 -31.81 28.42
CA ARG A 6 28.18 -31.19 29.71
C ARG A 6 29.31 -30.84 30.71
N ILE A 7 29.89 -29.64 30.57
CA ILE A 7 30.16 -28.57 31.59
C ILE A 7 30.21 -27.25 30.79
N PHE A 8 29.52 -26.12 31.03
CA PHE A 8 28.54 -25.66 32.05
C PHE A 8 29.06 -25.07 33.38
N LEU A 9 29.32 -23.75 33.42
CA LEU A 9 29.04 -22.89 34.59
C LEU A 9 28.65 -21.44 34.18
N LEU A 10 28.88 -20.40 34.99
CA LEU A 10 27.97 -19.23 35.10
C LEU A 10 28.63 -17.93 35.64
N CYS A 11 27.85 -16.82 35.58
CA CYS A 11 27.98 -15.51 36.29
C CYS A 11 28.83 -14.39 35.66
N LEU A 12 28.54 -13.09 35.81
CA LEU A 12 27.29 -12.29 35.94
C LEU A 12 27.64 -10.78 36.13
N ILE A 13 26.67 -9.87 35.95
CA ILE A 13 26.61 -8.44 36.38
C ILE A 13 27.14 -7.33 35.42
N LEU A 14 26.26 -6.33 35.26
CA LEU A 14 26.33 -5.03 34.54
C LEU A 14 26.75 -3.88 35.50
N PRO A 15 26.73 -2.57 35.11
CA PRO A 15 27.11 -1.89 33.87
C PRO A 15 28.16 -0.76 34.13
N GLY A 16 28.57 0.03 33.11
CA GLY A 16 29.40 1.23 33.37
C GLY A 16 29.72 2.14 32.17
N LEU A 17 29.09 3.32 32.16
CA LEU A 17 29.36 4.49 31.30
C LEU A 17 30.84 4.94 31.26
N GLY A 18 31.25 5.62 30.17
CA GLY A 18 32.14 6.79 30.30
C GLY A 18 33.28 6.99 29.29
N PHE A 19 33.03 7.85 28.29
CA PHE A 19 33.98 8.74 27.61
C PHE A 19 35.42 8.89 28.18
N LEU A 20 36.46 8.70 27.35
CA LEU A 20 37.32 9.81 26.82
C LEU A 20 38.53 9.33 25.99
N SER A 21 38.76 10.02 24.87
CA SER A 21 40.07 10.20 24.18
C SER A 21 40.87 11.32 24.92
N PRO A 22 42.21 11.54 24.77
CA PRO A 22 42.92 11.41 23.50
C PRO A 22 44.41 10.98 23.50
N ALA A 23 44.91 10.93 22.26
CA ALA A 23 46.26 10.72 21.72
C ALA A 23 47.49 11.33 22.43
N GLN A 24 48.62 10.61 22.27
CA GLN A 24 49.96 11.06 21.85
C GLN A 24 50.71 9.79 21.39
N GLU A 25 51.30 9.62 20.19
CA GLU A 25 52.11 10.46 19.28
C GLU A 25 53.62 10.43 19.60
N GLU A 26 54.46 10.34 18.54
CA GLU A 26 55.93 10.20 18.52
C GLU A 26 56.54 8.90 19.12
N ALA A 27 57.64 8.31 18.62
CA ALA A 27 58.34 8.44 17.32
C ALA A 27 59.24 7.19 17.07
N ALA A 28 59.72 6.99 15.84
CA ALA A 28 60.76 6.00 15.51
C ALA A 28 62.18 6.51 15.84
N PRO A 29 63.20 5.64 15.87
CA PRO A 29 64.09 5.61 14.69
C PRO A 29 64.65 4.23 14.27
N ASP A 30 65.04 4.20 13.00
CA ASP A 30 65.84 3.20 12.25
C ASP A 30 67.35 3.65 12.24
N PRO A 31 68.35 3.01 11.59
CA PRO A 31 68.50 1.64 11.07
C PRO A 31 69.78 0.87 11.49
N SER A 32 69.75 -0.46 11.22
CA SER A 32 70.89 -1.31 10.73
C SER A 32 72.13 -1.63 11.60
N VAL A 33 72.60 -2.89 11.48
CA VAL A 33 73.93 -3.31 10.93
C VAL A 33 73.95 -4.85 10.77
N VAL A 34 74.81 -5.41 9.93
CA VAL A 34 74.72 -6.78 9.34
C VAL A 34 75.90 -7.71 9.72
N SER A 35 75.63 -9.01 9.92
CA SER A 35 76.54 -10.19 9.77
C SER A 35 75.64 -11.45 9.68
N GLU A 36 75.70 -12.36 8.69
CA GLU A 36 76.74 -13.39 8.39
C GLU A 36 76.82 -14.51 9.46
N GLU A 37 76.75 -15.83 9.17
CA GLU A 37 76.71 -16.59 7.89
C GLU A 37 75.99 -17.98 8.00
N ILE A 38 75.35 -18.39 6.89
CA ILE A 38 75.21 -19.75 6.28
C ILE A 38 75.08 -21.04 7.16
N ALA A 39 73.97 -21.78 6.97
CA ALA A 39 73.95 -23.26 6.94
C ALA A 39 72.78 -23.81 6.08
N ALA A 40 73.05 -24.82 5.25
CA ALA A 40 72.28 -25.25 4.07
C ALA A 40 71.00 -26.10 4.28
N GLN A 41 70.06 -25.99 3.31
CA GLN A 41 69.25 -27.06 2.66
C GLN A 41 68.28 -27.96 3.49
N GLU A 42 67.13 -28.45 2.98
CA GLU A 42 66.29 -28.15 1.80
C GLU A 42 64.90 -28.84 1.94
N GLY A 43 63.84 -28.27 1.34
CA GLY A 43 62.54 -28.94 1.10
C GLY A 43 61.56 -29.03 2.29
N GLY A 44 60.26 -28.69 2.13
CA GLY A 44 59.58 -28.12 0.96
C GLY A 44 58.10 -27.81 1.22
N ASN A 45 57.45 -27.20 0.21
CA ASN A 45 56.02 -26.87 0.09
C ASN A 45 55.37 -26.02 1.22
N ARG A 46 55.33 -24.71 0.97
CA ARG A 46 54.08 -23.94 1.05
C ARG A 46 53.76 -23.43 -0.35
N GLU A 47 52.47 -23.22 -0.63
CA GLU A 47 52.00 -22.63 -1.89
C GLU A 47 51.91 -21.10 -1.70
N ASP A 48 52.43 -20.33 -2.65
CA ASP A 48 52.53 -18.87 -2.53
C ASP A 48 51.23 -18.14 -2.89
N GLU A 49 50.88 -17.13 -2.09
CA GLU A 49 49.81 -16.17 -2.41
C GLU A 49 50.29 -15.17 -3.49
N GLU A 50 50.01 -15.45 -4.77
CA GLU A 50 50.35 -14.51 -5.86
C GLU A 50 49.46 -13.25 -5.85
N VAL A 51 50.12 -12.09 -5.69
CA VAL A 51 49.54 -10.73 -5.70
C VAL A 51 48.76 -10.44 -7.01
N PRO A 52 47.53 -9.87 -6.96
CA PRO A 52 46.62 -9.73 -8.11
C PRO A 52 47.24 -9.15 -9.38
N ALA A 53 47.99 -8.05 -9.29
CA ALA A 53 48.55 -7.31 -10.44
C ALA A 53 49.54 -8.12 -11.30
N LYS A 54 50.11 -9.23 -10.80
CA LYS A 54 50.91 -10.16 -11.63
C LYS A 54 50.05 -11.11 -12.46
N LYS A 55 48.86 -11.45 -11.96
CA LYS A 55 47.94 -12.45 -12.52
C LYS A 55 47.26 -11.92 -13.78
N GLU A 56 46.83 -10.67 -13.73
CA GLU A 56 46.20 -9.90 -14.79
C GLU A 56 47.13 -9.77 -16.03
N ASN A 57 48.36 -9.29 -15.80
CA ASN A 57 49.39 -9.13 -16.82
C ASN A 57 49.77 -10.47 -17.51
N ARG A 58 49.74 -11.58 -16.75
CA ARG A 58 50.00 -12.94 -17.26
C ARG A 58 48.93 -13.42 -18.23
N LYS A 59 47.63 -13.17 -17.95
CA LYS A 59 46.52 -13.57 -18.84
C LYS A 59 46.50 -12.78 -20.13
N LEU A 60 46.74 -11.47 -20.07
CA LEU A 60 46.86 -10.62 -21.27
C LEU A 60 48.02 -11.09 -22.18
N LEU A 61 49.15 -11.50 -21.60
CA LEU A 61 50.28 -12.08 -22.33
C LEU A 61 49.97 -13.45 -22.95
N GLU A 62 49.07 -14.23 -22.34
CA GLU A 62 48.57 -15.49 -22.88
C GLU A 62 47.59 -15.26 -24.05
N ALA A 63 46.67 -14.30 -23.91
CA ALA A 63 45.77 -13.87 -24.98
C ALA A 63 46.56 -13.38 -26.21
N ARG A 64 47.58 -12.52 -26.04
CA ARG A 64 48.45 -12.06 -27.15
C ARG A 64 49.14 -13.21 -27.89
N LYS A 65 49.54 -14.29 -27.20
CA LYS A 65 50.13 -15.49 -27.83
C LYS A 65 49.10 -16.27 -28.65
N LEU A 66 47.89 -16.46 -28.11
CA LEU A 66 46.81 -17.16 -28.80
C LEU A 66 46.32 -16.36 -30.02
N VAL A 67 46.33 -15.03 -29.97
CA VAL A 67 46.04 -14.16 -31.13
C VAL A 67 47.04 -14.39 -32.26
N ALA A 68 48.34 -14.47 -31.97
CA ALA A 68 49.34 -14.80 -32.99
C ALA A 68 49.14 -16.21 -33.59
N GLN A 69 48.62 -17.16 -32.81
CA GLN A 69 48.29 -18.52 -33.28
C GLN A 69 46.99 -18.60 -34.10
N LEU A 70 46.21 -17.51 -34.23
CA LEU A 70 45.09 -17.46 -35.16
C LEU A 70 45.52 -17.47 -36.64
N GLY A 71 46.81 -17.23 -36.94
CA GLY A 71 47.37 -17.27 -38.30
C GLY A 71 48.22 -18.52 -38.59
N ASP A 72 48.34 -19.45 -37.64
CA ASP A 72 49.18 -20.66 -37.77
C ASP A 72 48.78 -21.50 -38.99
N GLU A 73 49.74 -22.08 -39.72
CA GLU A 73 49.44 -22.91 -40.91
C GLU A 73 48.52 -24.10 -40.59
N SER A 74 48.63 -24.67 -39.38
CA SER A 74 47.82 -25.78 -38.90
C SER A 74 46.41 -25.34 -38.53
N TYR A 75 45.41 -25.86 -39.25
CA TYR A 75 43.99 -25.67 -38.91
C TYR A 75 43.67 -26.07 -37.46
N GLN A 76 44.30 -27.15 -36.94
CA GLN A 76 44.11 -27.57 -35.55
C GLN A 76 44.68 -26.56 -34.55
N ALA A 77 45.79 -25.89 -34.87
CA ALA A 77 46.33 -24.81 -34.03
C ALA A 77 45.41 -23.58 -34.07
N ARG A 78 44.91 -23.18 -35.25
CA ARG A 78 43.97 -22.06 -35.38
C ARG A 78 42.66 -22.29 -34.62
N GLU A 79 42.09 -23.50 -34.69
CA GLU A 79 40.89 -23.85 -33.90
C GLU A 79 41.19 -23.92 -32.39
N ALA A 80 42.34 -24.46 -31.97
CA ALA A 80 42.74 -24.46 -30.57
C ALA A 80 42.95 -23.05 -30.01
N ALA A 81 43.57 -22.15 -30.79
CA ALA A 81 43.74 -20.75 -30.44
C ALA A 81 42.40 -19.99 -30.42
N THR A 82 41.53 -20.23 -31.40
CA THR A 82 40.15 -19.71 -31.46
C THR A 82 39.36 -20.09 -30.21
N LYS A 83 39.46 -21.36 -29.77
CA LYS A 83 38.80 -21.83 -28.55
C LYS A 83 39.48 -21.31 -27.28
N GLY A 84 40.81 -21.21 -27.25
CA GLY A 84 41.55 -20.65 -26.12
C GLY A 84 41.17 -19.20 -25.83
N LEU A 85 41.12 -18.36 -26.86
CA LEU A 85 40.67 -16.97 -26.74
C LEU A 85 39.19 -16.86 -26.33
N TRP A 86 38.33 -17.72 -26.87
CA TRP A 86 36.92 -17.75 -26.47
C TRP A 86 36.74 -18.16 -25.00
N ASN A 87 37.54 -19.12 -24.52
CA ASN A 87 37.58 -19.54 -23.11
C ASN A 87 38.17 -18.46 -22.16
N LEU A 88 39.05 -17.58 -22.64
CA LEU A 88 39.58 -16.44 -21.85
C LEU A 88 38.57 -15.31 -21.68
N GLY A 89 37.49 -15.30 -22.47
CA GLY A 89 36.40 -14.33 -22.33
C GLY A 89 36.88 -12.88 -22.37
N GLU A 90 36.40 -12.07 -21.43
CA GLU A 90 36.64 -10.62 -21.43
C GLU A 90 38.11 -10.25 -21.19
N GLU A 91 38.84 -11.07 -20.45
CA GLU A 91 40.28 -10.88 -20.18
C GLU A 91 41.13 -10.97 -21.46
N GLY A 92 40.57 -11.53 -22.55
CA GLY A 92 41.18 -11.55 -23.87
C GLY A 92 40.90 -10.31 -24.73
N ILE A 93 39.92 -9.45 -24.39
CA ILE A 93 39.38 -8.43 -25.32
C ILE A 93 40.44 -7.46 -25.84
N GLU A 94 41.38 -7.00 -25.01
CA GLU A 94 42.47 -6.10 -25.43
C GLU A 94 43.32 -6.75 -26.53
N ALA A 95 43.89 -7.93 -26.26
CA ALA A 95 44.70 -8.66 -27.23
C ALA A 95 43.92 -9.03 -28.50
N ILE A 96 42.64 -9.42 -28.36
CA ILE A 96 41.80 -9.76 -29.50
C ILE A 96 41.52 -8.51 -30.36
N ARG A 97 41.34 -7.33 -29.76
CA ARG A 97 41.23 -6.05 -30.51
C ARG A 97 42.51 -5.73 -31.28
N GLU A 98 43.70 -5.99 -30.71
CA GLU A 98 44.97 -5.90 -31.46
C GLU A 98 44.95 -6.86 -32.67
N GLY A 99 44.51 -8.10 -32.46
CA GLY A 99 44.34 -9.11 -33.50
C GLY A 99 43.36 -8.72 -34.61
N VAL A 100 42.29 -7.98 -34.29
CA VAL A 100 41.37 -7.43 -35.31
C VAL A 100 42.07 -6.42 -36.21
N GLY A 101 43.01 -5.64 -35.67
CA GLY A 101 43.73 -4.57 -36.37
C GLY A 101 44.95 -5.01 -37.18
N THR A 102 45.29 -6.31 -37.24
CA THR A 102 46.47 -6.78 -38.00
C THR A 102 46.23 -6.83 -39.52
N ASP A 103 47.29 -6.60 -40.30
CA ASP A 103 47.29 -6.80 -41.76
C ASP A 103 47.07 -8.27 -42.20
N ASP A 104 47.23 -9.25 -41.30
CA ASP A 104 46.96 -10.66 -41.57
C ASP A 104 45.44 -10.92 -41.69
N PRO A 105 44.94 -11.41 -42.84
CA PRO A 105 43.51 -11.61 -43.05
C PRO A 105 42.88 -12.75 -42.22
N GLU A 106 43.61 -13.83 -41.91
CA GLU A 106 43.08 -14.97 -41.15
C GLU A 106 43.03 -14.62 -39.66
N ILE A 107 44.09 -13.98 -39.12
CA ILE A 107 44.10 -13.44 -37.75
C ILE A 107 42.97 -12.42 -37.59
N SER A 108 42.90 -11.40 -38.47
CA SER A 108 41.89 -10.35 -38.38
C SER A 108 40.46 -10.87 -38.56
N HIS A 109 40.25 -11.91 -39.37
CA HIS A 109 38.94 -12.55 -39.53
C HIS A 109 38.54 -13.37 -38.29
N ARG A 110 39.43 -14.25 -37.80
CA ARG A 110 39.17 -15.08 -36.62
C ARG A 110 39.04 -14.25 -35.34
N ALA A 111 39.88 -13.24 -35.16
CA ALA A 111 39.79 -12.30 -34.05
C ALA A 111 38.43 -11.59 -34.04
N ARG A 112 37.90 -11.17 -35.21
CA ARG A 112 36.55 -10.58 -35.30
C ARG A 112 35.44 -11.56 -34.91
N ILE A 113 35.54 -12.84 -35.28
CA ILE A 113 34.57 -13.87 -34.89
C ILE A 113 34.60 -14.11 -33.38
N VAL A 114 35.78 -14.28 -32.79
CA VAL A 114 35.93 -14.53 -31.35
C VAL A 114 35.51 -13.31 -30.55
N LEU A 115 35.92 -12.10 -30.96
CA LEU A 115 35.50 -10.84 -30.35
C LEU A 115 33.98 -10.70 -30.37
N ARG A 116 33.32 -10.94 -31.52
CA ARG A 116 31.85 -10.86 -31.60
C ARG A 116 31.17 -11.84 -30.65
N ARG A 117 31.67 -13.09 -30.51
CA ARG A 117 31.10 -14.07 -29.57
C ARG A 117 31.25 -13.65 -28.11
N ILE A 118 32.44 -13.19 -27.71
CA ILE A 118 32.72 -12.71 -26.35
C ILE A 118 31.88 -11.47 -26.05
N LEU A 119 31.93 -10.44 -26.91
CA LEU A 119 31.16 -9.21 -26.71
C LEU A 119 29.66 -9.49 -26.60
N THR A 120 29.10 -10.44 -27.36
CA THR A 120 27.67 -10.77 -27.30
C THR A 120 27.27 -11.81 -26.26
N GLY A 121 28.21 -12.41 -25.53
CA GLY A 121 27.89 -13.47 -24.55
C GLY A 121 27.38 -14.76 -25.20
N ILE A 122 27.88 -15.10 -26.39
CA ILE A 122 27.67 -16.42 -27.00
C ILE A 122 28.70 -17.39 -26.40
N THR A 123 28.22 -18.41 -25.71
CA THR A 123 29.00 -19.54 -25.17
C THR A 123 28.85 -20.80 -26.06
N PRO A 124 29.66 -21.86 -25.89
CA PRO A 124 29.49 -23.12 -26.62
C PRO A 124 28.13 -23.81 -26.40
N GLU A 125 27.44 -23.50 -25.30
CA GLU A 125 26.13 -24.03 -24.89
C GLU A 125 24.96 -23.18 -25.42
N THR A 126 25.24 -21.99 -25.95
CA THR A 126 24.23 -21.06 -26.49
C THR A 126 23.54 -21.67 -27.71
N SER A 127 22.20 -21.75 -27.68
CA SER A 127 21.46 -22.47 -28.72
C SER A 127 21.67 -21.89 -30.14
N PRO A 128 21.68 -22.72 -31.19
CA PRO A 128 21.87 -22.24 -32.56
C PRO A 128 20.87 -21.17 -33.00
N ARG A 129 19.61 -21.22 -32.52
CA ARG A 129 18.59 -20.19 -32.79
C ARG A 129 18.98 -18.83 -32.20
N ILE A 130 19.54 -18.79 -31.00
CA ILE A 130 20.03 -17.55 -30.40
C ILE A 130 21.26 -17.04 -31.17
N VAL A 131 22.19 -17.93 -31.56
CA VAL A 131 23.33 -17.56 -32.39
C VAL A 131 22.90 -16.96 -33.74
N GLU A 132 21.87 -17.51 -34.38
CA GLU A 132 21.27 -16.99 -35.61
C GLU A 132 20.61 -15.62 -35.39
N MET A 133 19.84 -15.43 -34.31
CA MET A 133 19.27 -14.14 -33.93
C MET A 133 20.35 -13.07 -33.73
N VAL A 134 21.43 -13.40 -33.01
CA VAL A 134 22.55 -12.47 -32.77
C VAL A 134 23.30 -12.15 -34.07
N GLN A 135 23.47 -13.10 -34.99
CA GLN A 135 24.04 -12.82 -36.32
C GLN A 135 23.15 -11.85 -37.11
N ARG A 136 21.86 -12.16 -37.19
CA ARG A 136 20.84 -11.34 -37.87
C ARG A 136 20.78 -9.90 -37.35
N TYR A 137 21.10 -9.64 -36.07
CA TYR A 137 21.22 -8.27 -35.53
C TYR A 137 22.30 -7.44 -36.23
N PHE A 138 23.52 -7.99 -36.37
CA PHE A 138 24.63 -7.28 -37.01
C PHE A 138 24.45 -7.11 -38.51
N ASP A 139 23.65 -7.97 -39.13
CA ASP A 139 23.33 -7.94 -40.56
C ASP A 139 22.06 -7.10 -40.85
N SER A 140 21.47 -6.47 -39.83
CA SER A 140 20.23 -5.68 -39.92
C SER A 140 20.43 -4.16 -39.88
N ASP A 141 19.51 -3.44 -40.53
CA ASP A 141 19.35 -1.99 -40.39
C ASP A 141 18.76 -1.60 -39.00
N PRO A 142 18.89 -0.33 -38.56
CA PRO A 142 18.42 0.13 -37.24
C PRO A 142 16.92 -0.05 -36.95
N ALA A 143 16.07 -0.22 -37.97
CA ALA A 143 14.66 -0.54 -37.76
C ALA A 143 14.50 -2.02 -37.42
N ARG A 144 15.05 -2.91 -38.25
CA ARG A 144 14.99 -4.37 -38.05
C ARG A 144 15.73 -4.86 -36.82
N LYS A 145 16.77 -4.15 -36.37
CA LYS A 145 17.46 -4.45 -35.10
C LYS A 145 16.50 -4.51 -33.90
N LYS A 146 15.42 -3.71 -33.90
CA LYS A 146 14.37 -3.77 -32.88
C LYS A 146 13.61 -5.10 -32.94
N ASP A 147 13.16 -5.52 -34.12
CA ASP A 147 12.48 -6.80 -34.34
C ASP A 147 13.34 -7.98 -33.80
N VAL A 148 14.66 -7.90 -33.97
CA VAL A 148 15.59 -8.91 -33.42
C VAL A 148 15.65 -8.88 -31.89
N PHE A 149 15.52 -7.72 -31.24
CA PHE A 149 15.45 -7.62 -29.79
C PHE A 149 14.11 -8.10 -29.22
N GLU A 150 13.00 -7.98 -29.98
CA GLU A 150 11.72 -8.58 -29.60
C GLU A 150 11.81 -10.12 -29.68
N ASP A 151 12.37 -10.67 -30.77
CA ASP A 151 12.66 -12.11 -30.94
C ASP A 151 13.59 -12.67 -29.84
N LEU A 152 14.62 -11.90 -29.43
CA LEU A 152 15.53 -12.28 -28.34
C LEU A 152 14.85 -12.22 -26.96
N LEU A 153 13.94 -11.26 -26.73
CA LEU A 153 13.18 -11.13 -25.49
C LEU A 153 12.19 -12.30 -25.32
N GLU A 154 11.50 -12.69 -26.40
CA GLU A 154 10.66 -13.91 -26.42
C GLU A 154 11.47 -15.18 -26.19
N ALA A 155 12.66 -15.29 -26.81
CA ALA A 155 13.60 -16.39 -26.61
C ALA A 155 14.29 -16.40 -25.23
N LYS A 156 14.04 -15.39 -24.39
CA LYS A 156 14.70 -15.16 -23.08
C LYS A 156 16.22 -15.05 -23.14
N ALA A 157 16.76 -14.59 -24.27
CA ALA A 157 18.19 -14.39 -24.50
C ALA A 157 18.69 -13.07 -23.86
N TYR A 158 18.32 -12.84 -22.59
CA TYR A 158 18.44 -11.54 -21.93
C TYR A 158 19.89 -11.06 -21.81
N ILE A 159 20.84 -11.97 -21.51
CA ILE A 159 22.26 -11.63 -21.41
C ILE A 159 22.85 -11.27 -22.78
N GLN A 160 22.38 -11.89 -23.87
CA GLN A 160 22.77 -11.50 -25.22
C GLN A 160 22.22 -10.11 -25.57
N MET A 161 20.94 -9.82 -25.27
CA MET A 161 20.36 -8.48 -25.48
C MET A 161 21.15 -7.39 -24.73
N LEU A 162 21.40 -7.61 -23.44
CA LEU A 162 22.11 -6.67 -22.56
C LEU A 162 23.51 -6.36 -23.09
N ARG A 163 24.27 -7.41 -23.45
CA ARG A 163 25.64 -7.26 -23.93
C ARG A 163 25.72 -6.68 -25.34
N ILE A 164 24.81 -7.06 -26.26
CA ILE A 164 24.71 -6.44 -27.58
C ILE A 164 24.46 -4.94 -27.43
N TYR A 165 23.51 -4.56 -26.58
CA TYR A 165 23.18 -3.14 -26.32
C TYR A 165 24.36 -2.36 -25.74
N ARG A 166 25.13 -2.97 -24.81
CA ARG A 166 26.32 -2.36 -24.20
C ARG A 166 27.42 -2.01 -25.21
N PHE A 167 27.44 -2.69 -26.36
CA PHE A 167 28.40 -2.50 -27.45
C PHE A 167 27.76 -2.00 -28.77
N GLU A 168 26.52 -1.53 -28.74
CA GLU A 168 25.90 -0.86 -29.90
C GLU A 168 26.36 0.60 -29.96
N GLU A 169 26.99 0.99 -31.05
CA GLU A 169 27.51 2.34 -31.24
C GLU A 169 26.46 3.28 -31.85
N ASP A 170 25.54 2.75 -32.67
CA ASP A 170 24.50 3.53 -33.34
C ASP A 170 23.42 4.03 -32.36
N GLU A 171 23.31 5.35 -32.23
CA GLU A 171 22.39 6.03 -31.32
C GLU A 171 20.92 5.71 -31.64
N ALA A 172 20.56 5.57 -32.92
CA ALA A 172 19.20 5.22 -33.33
C ALA A 172 18.83 3.78 -32.92
N SER A 173 19.78 2.85 -33.03
CA SER A 173 19.64 1.46 -32.56
C SER A 173 19.57 1.38 -31.03
N ARG A 174 20.40 2.14 -30.30
CA ARG A 174 20.28 2.24 -28.83
C ARG A 174 18.93 2.83 -28.42
N GLN A 175 18.48 3.92 -29.05
CA GLN A 175 17.17 4.50 -28.74
C GLN A 175 16.00 3.55 -29.08
N SER A 176 16.04 2.82 -30.20
CA SER A 176 14.95 1.93 -30.62
C SER A 176 14.85 0.65 -29.79
N CYS A 177 15.98 0.17 -29.24
CA CYS A 177 16.08 -1.10 -28.52
C CYS A 177 16.06 -0.96 -26.99
N GLY A 178 16.32 0.23 -26.42
CA GLY A 178 16.49 0.42 -24.97
C GLY A 178 15.32 -0.06 -24.11
N GLU A 179 14.08 0.21 -24.53
CA GLU A 179 12.86 -0.26 -23.83
C GLU A 179 12.74 -1.80 -23.77
N LEU A 180 13.39 -2.53 -24.68
CA LEU A 180 13.37 -4.00 -24.71
C LEU A 180 14.47 -4.57 -23.79
N VAL A 181 15.60 -3.87 -23.66
CA VAL A 181 16.66 -4.22 -22.70
C VAL A 181 16.21 -4.00 -21.27
N GLU A 182 15.53 -2.88 -20.98
CA GLU A 182 14.99 -2.60 -19.64
C GLU A 182 14.01 -3.69 -19.17
N LYS A 183 13.23 -4.27 -20.09
CA LYS A 183 12.35 -5.43 -19.83
C LYS A 183 13.12 -6.75 -19.58
N ALA A 184 14.38 -6.84 -20.00
CA ALA A 184 15.23 -8.03 -19.88
C ALA A 184 16.09 -8.05 -18.60
N ILE A 185 16.48 -6.88 -18.08
CA ILE A 185 17.38 -6.76 -16.91
C ILE A 185 16.76 -7.35 -15.64
N MET A 186 15.55 -6.91 -15.27
CA MET A 186 14.92 -7.36 -14.02
C MET A 186 14.66 -8.89 -13.99
N PRO A 187 14.15 -9.54 -15.06
CA PRO A 187 14.09 -11.01 -15.12
C PRO A 187 15.45 -11.69 -15.00
N LEU A 188 16.49 -11.18 -15.68
CA LEU A 188 17.83 -11.77 -15.69
C LEU A 188 18.51 -11.68 -14.31
N ALA A 189 18.46 -10.52 -13.65
CA ALA A 189 18.96 -10.35 -12.30
C ALA A 189 18.22 -11.27 -11.31
N LEU A 190 16.89 -11.36 -11.40
CA LEU A 190 16.10 -12.26 -10.55
C LEU A 190 16.39 -13.75 -10.77
N MET A 191 16.80 -14.16 -11.98
CA MET A 191 17.23 -15.53 -12.24
C MET A 191 18.52 -15.86 -11.50
N GLU A 192 19.55 -15.00 -11.61
CA GLU A 192 20.82 -15.23 -10.91
C GLU A 192 20.65 -15.15 -9.38
N LEU A 193 19.82 -14.23 -8.87
CA LEU A 193 19.46 -14.18 -7.45
C LEU A 193 18.72 -15.46 -6.98
N ALA A 194 17.89 -16.08 -7.83
CA ALA A 194 17.19 -17.32 -7.51
C ALA A 194 18.13 -18.55 -7.48
N GLU A 195 19.24 -18.51 -8.22
CA GLU A 195 20.35 -19.47 -8.10
C GLU A 195 21.27 -19.17 -6.90
N GLY A 196 21.15 -18.00 -6.26
CA GLY A 196 22.01 -17.53 -5.18
C GLY A 196 23.28 -16.80 -5.63
N ASN A 197 23.41 -16.49 -6.92
CA ASN A 197 24.56 -15.85 -7.54
C ASN A 197 24.50 -14.31 -7.38
N LEU A 198 24.66 -13.81 -6.15
CA LEU A 198 24.60 -12.37 -5.81
C LEU A 198 25.55 -11.52 -6.66
N GLU A 199 26.80 -11.98 -6.82
CA GLU A 199 27.84 -11.26 -7.54
C GLU A 199 27.51 -11.11 -9.03
N LYS A 200 26.97 -12.16 -9.68
CA LYS A 200 26.51 -12.06 -11.07
C LYS A 200 25.32 -11.11 -11.22
N ALA A 201 24.41 -11.08 -10.24
CA ALA A 201 23.29 -10.13 -10.26
C ALA A 201 23.79 -8.67 -10.12
N GLU A 202 24.87 -8.45 -9.38
CA GLU A 202 25.59 -7.17 -9.35
C GLU A 202 26.25 -6.87 -10.72
N GLU A 203 26.97 -7.83 -11.33
CA GLU A 203 27.56 -7.71 -12.67
C GLU A 203 26.51 -7.35 -13.73
N ILE A 204 25.35 -7.99 -13.73
CA ILE A 204 24.21 -7.69 -14.63
C ILE A 204 23.75 -6.25 -14.46
N LEU A 205 23.67 -5.75 -13.23
CA LEU A 205 23.24 -4.38 -12.94
C LEU A 205 24.35 -3.33 -13.17
N ARG A 206 25.63 -3.73 -13.18
CA ARG A 206 26.76 -2.90 -13.66
C ARG A 206 26.90 -2.90 -15.19
N LEU A 207 26.39 -3.92 -15.88
CA LEU A 207 26.27 -3.98 -17.34
C LEU A 207 25.00 -3.30 -17.87
N ALA A 208 24.04 -2.98 -17.00
CA ALA A 208 22.80 -2.28 -17.32
C ALA A 208 23.02 -0.86 -17.88
N PRO A 209 22.08 -0.33 -18.68
CA PRO A 209 22.04 1.10 -18.97
C PRO A 209 21.87 1.90 -17.67
N ALA A 210 22.63 2.98 -17.53
CA ALA A 210 22.77 3.82 -16.33
C ALA A 210 21.52 4.68 -16.00
N THR A 211 20.36 4.04 -15.93
CA THR A 211 19.07 4.65 -15.58
C THR A 211 18.92 4.82 -14.07
N ILE A 212 17.97 5.65 -13.64
CA ILE A 212 17.64 5.87 -12.23
C ILE A 212 17.18 4.56 -11.58
N GLU A 213 16.42 3.77 -12.36
CA GLU A 213 15.89 2.46 -12.00
C GLU A 213 17.02 1.45 -11.76
N ASN A 214 17.98 1.35 -12.68
CA ASN A 214 19.10 0.42 -12.58
C ASN A 214 20.12 0.83 -11.51
N HIS A 215 20.44 2.13 -11.38
CA HIS A 215 21.26 2.63 -10.27
C HIS A 215 20.64 2.32 -8.90
N ARG A 216 19.31 2.43 -8.76
CA ARG A 216 18.61 2.03 -7.53
C ARG A 216 18.68 0.51 -7.30
N ARG A 217 18.42 -0.33 -8.32
CA ARG A 217 18.56 -1.80 -8.20
C ARG A 217 19.96 -2.20 -7.75
N LEU A 218 20.99 -1.59 -8.34
CA LEU A 218 22.39 -1.81 -7.98
C LEU A 218 22.68 -1.35 -6.55
N SER A 219 22.20 -0.16 -6.16
CA SER A 219 22.31 0.35 -4.79
C SER A 219 21.65 -0.57 -3.75
N CYS A 220 20.54 -1.24 -4.12
CA CYS A 220 19.91 -2.27 -3.28
C CYS A 220 20.82 -3.50 -3.09
N LEU A 221 21.44 -4.04 -4.15
CA LEU A 221 22.37 -5.16 -4.01
C LEU A 221 23.67 -4.79 -3.28
N LEU A 222 24.16 -3.56 -3.44
CA LEU A 222 25.33 -3.08 -2.70
C LEU A 222 25.02 -2.89 -1.21
N ARG A 223 23.80 -2.44 -0.87
CA ARG A 223 23.29 -2.42 0.50
C ARG A 223 23.19 -3.83 1.10
N MET A 224 22.72 -4.81 0.35
CA MET A 224 22.57 -6.20 0.81
C MET A 224 23.88 -6.99 0.92
N GLN A 225 25.00 -6.44 0.45
CA GLN A 225 26.32 -7.05 0.54
C GLN A 225 27.26 -6.24 1.47
N ASP A 226 26.74 -5.27 2.23
CA ASP A 226 27.49 -4.30 3.04
C ASP A 226 28.56 -3.47 2.25
N LYS A 227 28.51 -3.51 0.90
CA LYS A 227 29.41 -2.79 -0.03
C LYS A 227 29.07 -1.31 -0.21
N LEU A 228 27.89 -0.86 0.25
CA LEU A 228 27.32 0.46 -0.07
C LEU A 228 28.25 1.63 0.27
N ASP A 229 28.90 1.58 1.43
CA ASP A 229 29.79 2.66 1.90
C ASP A 229 31.13 2.72 1.17
N GLU A 230 31.62 1.57 0.67
CA GLU A 230 32.81 1.51 -0.20
C GLU A 230 32.49 2.08 -1.59
N GLU A 231 31.38 1.65 -2.20
CA GLU A 231 30.95 2.18 -3.50
C GLU A 231 30.68 3.68 -3.43
N MET A 232 30.05 4.18 -2.35
CA MET A 232 29.83 5.62 -2.13
C MET A 232 31.12 6.43 -2.03
N ALA A 233 32.19 5.85 -1.49
CA ALA A 233 33.49 6.51 -1.44
C ALA A 233 34.14 6.57 -2.84
N VAL A 234 34.01 5.50 -3.63
CA VAL A 234 34.57 5.42 -5.00
C VAL A 234 33.79 6.27 -5.99
N ALA A 235 32.45 6.10 -6.07
CA ALA A 235 31.59 6.84 -7.00
C ALA A 235 31.60 8.35 -6.70
N GLY A 236 31.71 8.75 -5.43
CA GLY A 236 31.84 10.15 -5.01
C GLY A 236 33.10 10.85 -5.55
N LEU A 237 34.19 10.12 -5.83
CA LEU A 237 35.41 10.66 -6.46
C LEU A 237 35.27 10.90 -7.97
N SER A 238 34.22 10.35 -8.60
CA SER A 238 33.93 10.52 -10.03
C SER A 238 32.90 11.62 -10.32
N VAL A 239 32.56 12.46 -9.33
CA VAL A 239 31.62 13.58 -9.46
C VAL A 239 32.38 14.91 -9.57
N ASP A 240 32.58 15.37 -10.80
CA ASP A 240 33.20 16.67 -11.08
C ASP A 240 32.21 17.83 -10.94
N TYR A 241 32.67 18.97 -10.41
CA TYR A 241 31.88 20.19 -10.30
C TYR A 241 32.40 21.29 -11.22
N GLY A 242 31.49 21.98 -11.92
CA GLY A 242 31.79 23.15 -12.73
C GLY A 242 32.00 24.43 -11.91
N GLU A 243 32.39 25.53 -12.58
CA GLU A 243 32.57 26.85 -11.95
C GLU A 243 31.26 27.40 -11.34
N ASP A 244 30.09 26.94 -11.78
CA ASP A 244 28.78 27.27 -11.20
C ASP A 244 28.38 26.38 -10.01
N GLY A 245 29.25 25.45 -9.60
CA GLY A 245 29.05 24.51 -8.50
C GLY A 245 28.15 23.31 -8.80
N LYS A 246 27.66 23.16 -10.04
CA LYS A 246 26.85 22.01 -10.47
C LYS A 246 27.71 20.85 -10.92
N VAL A 247 27.12 19.65 -10.94
CA VAL A 247 27.77 18.46 -11.51
C VAL A 247 27.94 18.66 -13.03
N THR A 248 29.14 18.38 -13.55
CA THR A 248 29.42 18.55 -14.98
C THR A 248 28.65 17.52 -15.83
N GLU A 249 28.32 17.86 -17.08
CA GLU A 249 27.61 16.92 -17.97
C GLU A 249 28.39 15.61 -18.16
N ALA A 250 29.72 15.67 -18.18
CA ALA A 250 30.61 14.51 -18.29
C ALA A 250 30.58 13.58 -17.06
N SER A 251 30.26 14.10 -15.88
CA SER A 251 30.16 13.32 -14.62
C SER A 251 28.72 13.12 -14.15
N ARG A 252 27.71 13.56 -14.92
CA ARG A 252 26.28 13.45 -14.59
C ARG A 252 25.83 12.01 -14.36
N GLU A 253 26.41 11.03 -15.04
CA GLU A 253 26.10 9.60 -14.81
C GLU A 253 26.54 9.17 -13.40
N ALA A 254 27.81 9.38 -13.06
CA ALA A 254 28.36 9.11 -11.72
C ALA A 254 27.64 9.89 -10.61
N GLY A 255 27.27 11.15 -10.85
CA GLY A 255 26.48 11.95 -9.92
C GLY A 255 25.07 11.37 -9.68
N ASN A 256 24.39 10.88 -10.73
CA ASN A 256 23.10 10.19 -10.56
C ASN A 256 23.25 8.83 -9.84
N PHE A 257 24.37 8.12 -10.02
CA PHE A 257 24.65 6.90 -9.27
C PHE A 257 24.91 7.20 -7.79
N GLN A 258 25.77 8.18 -7.48
CA GLN A 258 26.04 8.64 -6.11
C GLN A 258 24.75 9.12 -5.41
N LEU A 259 23.84 9.78 -6.13
CA LEU A 259 22.52 10.15 -5.62
C LEU A 259 21.65 8.93 -5.28
N ALA A 260 21.70 7.86 -6.09
CA ALA A 260 20.99 6.61 -5.82
C ALA A 260 21.56 5.90 -4.58
N LEU A 261 22.89 5.84 -4.43
CA LEU A 261 23.56 5.26 -3.27
C LEU A 261 23.22 6.03 -1.98
N LEU A 262 23.30 7.37 -2.00
CA LEU A 262 22.91 8.23 -0.86
C LEU A 262 21.45 8.05 -0.45
N ARG A 263 20.53 7.87 -1.42
CA ARG A 263 19.12 7.56 -1.16
C ARG A 263 18.97 6.14 -0.58
N ALA A 264 19.68 5.15 -1.12
CA ALA A 264 19.67 3.78 -0.60
C ALA A 264 20.23 3.66 0.83
N LYS A 265 21.17 4.52 1.22
CA LYS A 265 21.68 4.68 2.60
C LYS A 265 20.71 5.43 3.53
N GLY A 266 19.88 6.31 2.98
CA GLY A 266 19.00 7.21 3.74
C GLY A 266 19.67 8.52 4.17
N SER A 267 20.78 8.93 3.55
CA SER A 267 21.44 10.22 3.77
C SER A 267 20.65 11.38 3.15
N HIS A 268 19.47 11.71 3.68
CA HIS A 268 18.53 12.64 3.03
C HIS A 268 19.14 14.02 2.71
N GLN A 269 19.88 14.62 3.64
CA GLN A 269 20.49 15.96 3.47
C GLN A 269 21.59 15.97 2.40
N GLU A 270 22.44 14.95 2.37
CA GLU A 270 23.51 14.81 1.37
C GLU A 270 22.91 14.52 -0.01
N ALA A 271 21.88 13.67 -0.07
CA ALA A 271 21.11 13.42 -1.28
C ALA A 271 20.39 14.68 -1.80
N ARG A 272 19.82 15.52 -0.92
CA ARG A 272 19.23 16.83 -1.28
C ARG A 272 20.28 17.73 -1.92
N GLN A 273 21.42 17.93 -1.26
CA GLN A 273 22.50 18.79 -1.76
C GLN A 273 23.07 18.31 -3.10
N LEU A 274 23.22 17.00 -3.31
CA LEU A 274 23.68 16.47 -4.60
C LEU A 274 22.60 16.59 -5.68
N ALA A 275 21.32 16.35 -5.35
CA ALA A 275 20.21 16.55 -6.27
C ALA A 275 20.07 18.01 -6.73
N GLU A 276 20.26 18.98 -5.83
CA GLU A 276 20.29 20.41 -6.15
C GLU A 276 21.42 20.73 -7.16
N LYS A 277 22.63 20.18 -6.96
CA LYS A 277 23.77 20.33 -7.89
C LYS A 277 23.61 19.59 -9.21
N LEU A 278 22.78 18.54 -9.28
CA LEU A 278 22.46 17.81 -10.51
C LEU A 278 21.34 18.47 -11.34
N GLY A 279 20.54 19.35 -10.72
CA GLY A 279 19.26 19.81 -11.27
C GLY A 279 18.13 18.77 -11.18
N ARG A 280 18.21 17.82 -10.24
CA ARG A 280 17.24 16.75 -10.01
C ARG A 280 16.14 17.19 -9.05
N GLU A 281 15.34 18.17 -9.50
CA GLU A 281 14.25 18.79 -8.72
C GLU A 281 13.25 17.77 -8.15
N ASP A 282 13.01 16.66 -8.86
CA ASP A 282 12.18 15.54 -8.40
C ASP A 282 12.77 14.84 -7.16
N ALA A 283 14.10 14.71 -7.09
CA ALA A 283 14.79 14.16 -5.93
C ALA A 283 14.90 15.19 -4.79
N VAL A 284 15.11 16.48 -5.10
CA VAL A 284 15.07 17.58 -4.12
C VAL A 284 13.71 17.64 -3.43
N ALA A 285 12.62 17.55 -4.20
CA ALA A 285 11.25 17.51 -3.70
C ALA A 285 11.03 16.40 -2.66
N VAL A 286 11.46 15.17 -2.96
CA VAL A 286 11.30 14.02 -2.03
C VAL A 286 12.17 14.18 -0.78
N MET A 287 13.43 14.58 -0.92
CA MET A 287 14.33 14.74 0.23
C MET A 287 13.87 15.88 1.15
N ALA A 288 13.38 16.98 0.59
CA ALA A 288 12.82 18.09 1.36
C ALA A 288 11.54 17.69 2.13
N LEU A 289 10.64 16.90 1.54
CA LEU A 289 9.47 16.35 2.25
C LEU A 289 9.88 15.52 3.47
N LEU A 290 10.93 14.70 3.34
CA LEU A 290 11.50 13.89 4.43
C LEU A 290 12.20 14.73 5.52
N GLU A 291 12.45 16.01 5.27
CA GLU A 291 12.95 17.01 6.22
C GLU A 291 11.83 17.91 6.80
N GLY A 292 10.57 17.74 6.33
CA GLY A 292 9.44 18.59 6.73
C GLY A 292 9.36 19.92 5.97
N ASP A 293 9.85 19.95 4.73
CA ASP A 293 9.79 21.10 3.81
C ASP A 293 9.04 20.69 2.53
N PRO A 294 7.73 20.97 2.41
CA PRO A 294 6.99 20.72 1.18
C PRO A 294 7.27 21.78 0.09
N GLY A 295 8.01 22.85 0.38
CA GLY A 295 8.23 23.97 -0.54
C GLY A 295 8.81 23.56 -1.89
N PRO A 296 9.89 22.75 -1.95
CA PRO A 296 10.44 22.22 -3.19
C PRO A 296 9.48 21.28 -3.93
N TYR A 297 8.72 20.43 -3.22
CA TYR A 297 7.70 19.59 -3.86
C TYR A 297 6.58 20.42 -4.50
N LEU A 298 6.07 21.45 -3.79
CA LEU A 298 5.04 22.34 -4.30
C LEU A 298 5.50 23.09 -5.56
N LYS A 299 6.75 23.56 -5.57
CA LYS A 299 7.37 24.23 -6.74
C LYS A 299 7.53 23.27 -7.91
N TRP A 300 8.23 22.15 -7.72
CA TRP A 300 8.35 21.07 -8.72
C TRP A 300 6.99 20.65 -9.28
N TYR A 301 5.96 20.55 -8.43
CA TYR A 301 4.63 20.14 -8.86
C TYR A 301 3.88 21.22 -9.67
N MET A 302 4.14 22.51 -9.43
CA MET A 302 3.64 23.61 -10.27
C MET A 302 4.32 23.64 -11.64
N ASP A 303 5.63 23.42 -11.68
CA ASP A 303 6.45 23.59 -12.89
C ASP A 303 6.35 22.40 -13.87
N ARG A 304 5.68 21.32 -13.47
CA ARG A 304 5.33 20.17 -14.33
C ARG A 304 4.59 20.60 -15.62
N PRO A 305 4.88 19.93 -16.76
CA PRO A 305 4.20 20.21 -18.02
C PRO A 305 2.72 19.78 -17.97
N ASN A 306 1.87 20.53 -18.68
CA ASN A 306 0.44 20.27 -18.86
C ASN A 306 -0.44 20.25 -17.58
N GLU A 307 0.07 20.74 -16.43
CA GLU A 307 -0.75 20.97 -15.23
C GLU A 307 -1.73 22.14 -15.44
N SER A 308 -2.95 22.02 -14.89
CA SER A 308 -4.02 23.03 -15.02
C SER A 308 -3.70 24.31 -14.22
N VAL A 309 -4.39 25.41 -14.55
CA VAL A 309 -4.18 26.68 -13.83
C VAL A 309 -4.64 26.54 -12.38
N ILE A 310 -5.72 25.78 -12.16
CA ILE A 310 -6.21 25.41 -10.83
C ILE A 310 -5.18 24.63 -10.02
N VAL A 311 -4.60 23.58 -10.60
CA VAL A 311 -3.63 22.72 -9.92
C VAL A 311 -2.39 23.53 -9.50
N ARG A 312 -1.93 24.46 -10.35
CA ARG A 312 -0.85 25.40 -10.01
C ARG A 312 -1.25 26.37 -8.89
N ALA A 313 -2.40 27.04 -9.03
CA ALA A 313 -2.89 27.99 -8.03
C ALA A 313 -3.19 27.34 -6.67
N HIS A 314 -3.58 26.05 -6.65
CA HIS A 314 -3.71 25.24 -5.45
C HIS A 314 -2.36 25.07 -4.75
N ALA A 315 -1.34 24.60 -5.48
CA ALA A 315 0.01 24.40 -4.94
C ALA A 315 0.65 25.73 -4.49
N GLU A 316 0.44 26.84 -5.21
CA GLU A 316 0.88 28.16 -4.74
C GLU A 316 0.15 28.56 -3.45
N THR A 317 -1.16 28.33 -3.35
CA THR A 317 -1.93 28.64 -2.12
C THR A 317 -1.37 27.91 -0.91
N VAL A 318 -1.05 26.61 -1.05
CA VAL A 318 -0.42 25.82 0.02
C VAL A 318 0.99 26.34 0.33
N LEU A 319 1.79 26.70 -0.69
CA LEU A 319 3.12 27.28 -0.49
C LEU A 319 3.05 28.60 0.31
N ARG A 320 2.16 29.53 -0.04
CA ARG A 320 1.96 30.80 0.69
C ARG A 320 1.53 30.57 2.13
N ARG A 321 0.68 29.58 2.41
CA ARG A 321 0.31 29.19 3.78
C ARG A 321 1.52 28.69 4.59
N TRP A 322 2.41 27.91 3.98
CA TRP A 322 3.63 27.43 4.65
C TRP A 322 4.68 28.53 4.83
N GLU A 323 4.73 29.52 3.93
CA GLU A 323 5.50 30.76 4.04
C GLU A 323 4.89 31.79 5.04
N LEU A 324 3.70 31.50 5.60
CA LEU A 324 2.88 32.40 6.43
C LEU A 324 2.40 33.69 5.72
N ASP A 325 2.43 33.70 4.38
CA ASP A 325 1.88 34.75 3.52
C ASP A 325 0.35 34.56 3.38
N HIS A 326 -0.35 34.88 4.47
CA HIS A 326 -1.80 34.84 4.55
C HIS A 326 -2.48 35.78 3.56
N GLU A 327 -1.85 36.88 3.16
CA GLU A 327 -2.43 37.84 2.21
C GLU A 327 -2.50 37.24 0.80
N ASN A 328 -1.40 36.68 0.28
CA ASN A 328 -1.42 36.03 -1.03
C ASN A 328 -2.18 34.70 -1.02
N ALA A 329 -2.14 33.93 0.06
CA ALA A 329 -2.99 32.74 0.19
C ALA A 329 -4.48 33.09 0.05
N ASN A 330 -4.96 34.11 0.77
CA ASN A 330 -6.34 34.58 0.67
C ASN A 330 -6.66 35.16 -0.73
N ARG A 331 -5.73 35.92 -1.33
CA ARG A 331 -5.87 36.46 -2.70
C ARG A 331 -6.03 35.35 -3.75
N LEU A 332 -5.30 34.24 -3.61
CA LEU A 332 -5.42 33.07 -4.49
C LEU A 332 -6.72 32.31 -4.24
N MET A 333 -7.13 32.10 -2.98
CA MET A 333 -8.40 31.45 -2.65
C MET A 333 -9.63 32.25 -3.13
N ASN A 334 -9.58 33.58 -3.12
CA ASN A 334 -10.66 34.40 -3.64
C ASN A 334 -10.82 34.24 -5.16
N ARG A 335 -9.71 34.19 -5.92
CA ARG A 335 -9.73 33.85 -7.36
C ARG A 335 -10.23 32.43 -7.61
N MET A 336 -9.85 31.48 -6.75
CA MET A 336 -10.36 30.11 -6.78
C MET A 336 -11.89 30.07 -6.59
N ALA A 337 -12.44 30.97 -5.76
CA ALA A 337 -13.89 31.11 -5.56
C ALA A 337 -14.61 31.78 -6.74
N GLU A 338 -13.97 32.75 -7.41
CA GLU A 338 -14.45 33.35 -8.65
C GLU A 338 -14.56 32.28 -9.76
N GLU A 339 -13.50 31.48 -9.98
CA GLU A 339 -13.47 30.43 -10.99
C GLU A 339 -14.43 29.26 -10.67
N ALA A 340 -14.52 28.85 -9.39
CA ALA A 340 -15.47 27.83 -8.94
C ALA A 340 -16.96 28.26 -9.09
N ALA A 341 -17.21 29.57 -9.17
CA ALA A 341 -18.53 30.15 -9.42
C ALA A 341 -18.81 30.42 -10.92
N GLY A 342 -17.80 30.35 -11.79
CA GLY A 342 -17.89 30.63 -13.22
C GLY A 342 -18.49 29.50 -14.08
N GLU A 343 -18.27 29.61 -15.39
CA GLU A 343 -18.69 28.64 -16.40
C GLU A 343 -17.47 28.14 -17.19
N GLY A 344 -17.03 26.90 -16.92
CA GLY A 344 -15.87 26.29 -17.55
C GLY A 344 -15.53 24.92 -16.95
N ASP A 345 -14.62 24.18 -17.60
CA ASP A 345 -14.23 22.82 -17.18
C ASP A 345 -13.40 22.84 -15.87
N GLU A 346 -12.55 23.85 -15.69
CA GLU A 346 -11.71 24.04 -14.50
C GLU A 346 -12.53 24.26 -13.21
N ARG A 347 -13.81 24.67 -13.33
CA ARG A 347 -14.73 24.94 -12.20
C ARG A 347 -14.81 23.79 -11.20
N ARG A 348 -14.77 22.53 -11.65
CA ARG A 348 -14.81 21.35 -10.75
C ARG A 348 -13.54 21.28 -9.90
N GLU A 349 -12.37 21.43 -10.51
CA GLU A 349 -11.11 21.44 -9.78
C GLU A 349 -11.09 22.62 -8.81
N ALA A 350 -11.60 23.80 -9.20
CA ALA A 350 -11.65 24.97 -8.35
C ALA A 350 -12.51 24.74 -7.09
N MET A 351 -13.70 24.13 -7.23
CA MET A 351 -14.55 23.72 -6.09
C MET A 351 -13.82 22.75 -5.15
N LEU A 352 -13.09 21.75 -5.68
CA LEU A 352 -12.32 20.82 -4.86
C LEU A 352 -11.12 21.50 -4.17
N SER A 353 -10.45 22.42 -4.86
CA SER A 353 -9.32 23.19 -4.34
C SER A 353 -9.71 24.08 -3.15
N LEU A 354 -10.93 24.65 -3.15
CA LEU A 354 -11.50 25.36 -2.01
C LEU A 354 -11.67 24.46 -0.79
N LEU A 355 -12.25 23.26 -0.96
CA LEU A 355 -12.41 22.28 0.13
C LEU A 355 -11.06 21.77 0.66
N LEU A 356 -10.13 21.45 -0.25
CA LEU A 356 -8.75 21.03 0.07
C LEU A 356 -7.88 22.16 0.66
N ASN A 357 -8.36 23.41 0.65
CA ASN A 357 -7.80 24.54 1.39
C ASN A 357 -8.67 24.98 2.60
N GLY A 358 -9.81 24.34 2.86
CA GLY A 358 -10.67 24.65 4.01
C GLY A 358 -11.54 25.91 3.85
N ASN A 359 -11.60 26.52 2.65
CA ASN A 359 -12.53 27.61 2.37
C ASN A 359 -13.93 27.05 2.12
N LEU A 360 -14.59 26.63 3.21
CA LEU A 360 -15.89 25.98 3.18
C LEU A 360 -17.02 26.96 2.83
N GLU A 361 -16.89 28.23 3.21
CA GLU A 361 -17.91 29.26 2.93
C GLU A 361 -18.08 29.49 1.43
N ALA A 362 -17.00 29.46 0.64
CA ALA A 362 -17.08 29.47 -0.81
C ALA A 362 -17.39 28.07 -1.38
N GLY A 363 -16.70 27.03 -0.90
CA GLY A 363 -16.74 25.69 -1.49
C GLY A 363 -18.07 24.94 -1.31
N LEU A 364 -18.57 24.85 -0.07
CA LEU A 364 -19.77 24.05 0.24
C LEU A 364 -21.03 24.54 -0.50
N PRO A 365 -21.36 25.84 -0.55
CA PRO A 365 -22.56 26.31 -1.26
C PRO A 365 -22.50 26.07 -2.77
N LEU A 366 -21.32 25.91 -3.38
CA LEU A 366 -21.18 25.53 -4.79
C LEU A 366 -21.42 24.03 -4.96
N VAL A 367 -20.76 23.19 -4.15
CA VAL A 367 -20.91 21.73 -4.16
C VAL A 367 -22.35 21.31 -3.86
N PHE A 368 -23.00 21.92 -2.87
CA PHE A 368 -24.39 21.64 -2.48
C PHE A 368 -25.42 22.06 -3.54
N ARG A 369 -25.10 23.07 -4.37
CA ARG A 369 -25.92 23.47 -5.53
C ARG A 369 -25.74 22.52 -6.71
N ALA A 370 -24.56 21.92 -6.85
CA ALA A 370 -24.27 20.93 -7.90
C ALA A 370 -24.80 19.53 -7.55
N ASN A 371 -24.76 19.13 -6.27
CA ASN A 371 -25.29 17.86 -5.80
C ASN A 371 -25.93 17.97 -4.40
N LYS A 372 -27.18 17.52 -4.28
CA LYS A 372 -27.89 17.37 -3.00
C LYS A 372 -27.22 16.37 -2.06
N ASP A 373 -26.71 15.26 -2.60
CA ASP A 373 -26.22 14.14 -1.83
C ASP A 373 -24.98 14.54 -1.05
N ALA A 374 -24.13 15.36 -1.67
CA ALA A 374 -22.99 16.01 -1.02
C ALA A 374 -23.40 16.84 0.21
N ALA A 375 -24.55 17.54 0.14
CA ALA A 375 -25.10 18.29 1.27
C ALA A 375 -25.70 17.37 2.33
N PHE A 376 -26.44 16.33 1.91
CA PHE A 376 -27.02 15.34 2.81
C PHE A 376 -25.92 14.60 3.60
N THR A 377 -24.93 14.03 2.91
CA THR A 377 -23.79 13.32 3.49
C THR A 377 -22.98 14.22 4.42
N TYR A 378 -22.76 15.49 4.05
CA TYR A 378 -22.09 16.46 4.93
C TYR A 378 -22.85 16.63 6.25
N TYR A 379 -24.14 16.95 6.20
CA TYR A 379 -24.95 17.19 7.42
C TYR A 379 -25.21 15.94 8.26
N GLU A 380 -25.27 14.74 7.66
CA GLU A 380 -25.22 13.48 8.40
C GLU A 380 -23.89 13.35 9.17
N THR A 381 -22.77 13.54 8.48
CA THR A 381 -21.42 13.29 9.04
C THR A 381 -21.01 14.28 10.12
N VAL A 382 -21.48 15.53 10.09
CA VAL A 382 -21.27 16.51 11.17
C VAL A 382 -22.35 16.48 12.26
N GLU A 383 -23.18 15.43 12.29
CA GLU A 383 -24.28 15.19 13.24
C GLU A 383 -25.29 16.34 13.33
N GLU A 384 -25.71 16.85 12.16
CA GLU A 384 -26.85 17.76 11.98
C GLU A 384 -27.99 17.09 11.17
N PRO A 385 -28.55 15.93 11.61
CA PRO A 385 -29.49 15.13 10.81
C PRO A 385 -30.76 15.88 10.38
N GLY A 386 -31.20 16.88 11.16
CA GLY A 386 -32.31 17.77 10.78
C GLY A 386 -32.03 18.60 9.51
N LYS A 387 -30.79 19.06 9.31
CA LYS A 387 -30.37 19.74 8.07
C LYS A 387 -30.21 18.76 6.92
N ALA A 388 -29.77 17.53 7.18
CA ALA A 388 -29.63 16.49 6.16
C ALA A 388 -30.98 16.23 5.46
N VAL A 389 -32.03 15.91 6.22
CA VAL A 389 -33.38 15.69 5.64
C VAL A 389 -34.01 16.95 5.04
N GLN A 390 -33.59 18.15 5.48
CA GLN A 390 -34.02 19.43 4.90
C GLN A 390 -33.54 19.62 3.45
N VAL A 391 -32.42 19.02 3.03
CA VAL A 391 -31.93 19.06 1.62
C VAL A 391 -32.95 18.49 0.64
N PHE A 392 -33.72 17.48 1.06
CA PHE A 392 -34.82 16.90 0.29
C PHE A 392 -36.18 17.52 0.63
N GLY A 393 -36.25 18.39 1.65
CA GLY A 393 -37.47 18.99 2.17
C GLY A 393 -38.31 18.04 3.02
N TYR A 394 -37.74 16.96 3.55
CA TYR A 394 -38.44 15.99 4.41
C TYR A 394 -38.47 16.49 5.87
N THR A 395 -39.20 17.58 6.08
CA THR A 395 -39.29 18.34 7.33
C THR A 395 -40.75 18.57 7.72
N GLY A 396 -40.98 19.11 8.92
CA GLY A 396 -42.32 19.44 9.41
C GLY A 396 -42.98 18.32 10.22
N THR A 397 -44.30 18.41 10.38
CA THR A 397 -45.13 17.46 11.13
C THR A 397 -45.21 16.09 10.44
N PRO A 398 -45.71 15.03 11.11
CA PRO A 398 -45.97 13.73 10.48
C PRO A 398 -46.89 13.83 9.25
N GLU A 399 -47.85 14.75 9.25
CA GLU A 399 -48.76 15.02 8.13
C GLU A 399 -48.03 15.65 6.94
N GLU A 400 -47.15 16.63 7.18
CA GLU A 400 -46.34 17.27 6.14
C GLU A 400 -45.35 16.27 5.52
N LYS A 401 -44.70 15.44 6.34
CA LYS A 401 -43.84 14.33 5.90
C LYS A 401 -44.62 13.26 5.12
N ALA A 402 -45.84 12.92 5.55
CA ALA A 402 -46.71 12.01 4.81
C ALA A 402 -47.18 12.60 3.48
N GLN A 403 -47.43 13.91 3.40
CA GLN A 403 -47.74 14.60 2.14
C GLN A 403 -46.53 14.64 1.20
N TRP A 404 -45.32 14.88 1.74
CA TRP A 404 -44.07 14.82 1.00
C TRP A 404 -43.87 13.45 0.33
N LEU A 405 -44.10 12.37 1.09
CA LEU A 405 -44.01 10.98 0.62
C LEU A 405 -45.05 10.66 -0.43
N ARG A 406 -46.34 10.95 -0.15
CA ARG A 406 -47.45 10.73 -1.11
C ARG A 406 -47.14 11.39 -2.46
N LYS A 407 -46.69 12.65 -2.47
CA LYS A 407 -46.32 13.34 -3.71
C LYS A 407 -45.26 12.58 -4.53
N ARG A 408 -44.24 11.99 -3.90
CA ARG A 408 -43.23 11.17 -4.61
C ARG A 408 -43.85 9.87 -5.11
N PHE A 409 -44.59 9.15 -4.27
CA PHE A 409 -45.24 7.90 -4.66
C PHE A 409 -46.27 8.08 -5.79
N ASP A 410 -46.97 9.21 -5.83
CA ASP A 410 -47.94 9.53 -6.88
C ASP A 410 -47.26 9.82 -8.23
N ILE A 411 -46.07 10.43 -8.22
CA ILE A 411 -45.20 10.60 -9.40
C ILE A 411 -44.64 9.23 -9.84
N LEU A 412 -44.11 8.44 -8.90
CA LEU A 412 -43.55 7.10 -9.14
C LEU A 412 -44.56 6.08 -9.68
N ARG A 413 -45.87 6.27 -9.40
CA ARG A 413 -46.98 5.49 -9.97
C ARG A 413 -47.52 6.04 -11.30
N ALA A 414 -47.04 7.20 -11.76
CA ALA A 414 -47.44 7.78 -13.04
C ALA A 414 -46.44 7.42 -14.16
N ASP A 415 -45.14 7.47 -13.88
CA ASP A 415 -44.08 6.89 -14.71
C ASP A 415 -42.92 6.46 -13.80
N TRP A 416 -42.74 5.16 -13.60
CA TRP A 416 -41.61 4.65 -12.81
C TRP A 416 -40.27 4.90 -13.50
N SER A 417 -40.22 4.80 -14.84
CA SER A 417 -38.97 4.79 -15.60
C SER A 417 -38.27 6.15 -15.55
N ASP A 418 -39.02 7.23 -15.79
CA ASP A 418 -38.50 8.61 -15.80
C ASP A 418 -38.31 9.21 -14.39
N SER A 419 -38.94 8.62 -13.36
CA SER A 419 -38.94 9.13 -11.98
C SER A 419 -37.72 8.72 -11.13
N GLU A 420 -36.53 8.63 -11.72
CA GLU A 420 -35.31 8.18 -11.03
C GLU A 420 -34.93 9.05 -9.82
N LYS A 421 -35.00 10.38 -9.98
CA LYS A 421 -34.74 11.34 -8.91
C LYS A 421 -35.70 11.15 -7.74
N GLU A 422 -36.99 10.99 -8.02
CA GLU A 422 -38.03 10.78 -7.01
C GLU A 422 -37.88 9.42 -6.30
N ARG A 423 -37.38 8.37 -6.98
CA ARG A 423 -36.93 7.12 -6.29
C ARG A 423 -35.82 7.44 -5.31
N TYR A 424 -34.77 8.12 -5.78
CA TYR A 424 -33.56 8.38 -5.01
C TYR A 424 -33.83 9.24 -3.76
N GLU A 425 -34.64 10.30 -3.86
CA GLU A 425 -35.03 11.11 -2.69
C GLU A 425 -35.73 10.24 -1.63
N VAL A 426 -36.61 9.31 -2.04
CA VAL A 426 -37.34 8.43 -1.12
C VAL A 426 -36.45 7.34 -0.51
N LEU A 427 -35.58 6.72 -1.31
CA LEU A 427 -34.61 5.73 -0.85
C LEU A 427 -33.65 6.32 0.19
N THR A 428 -33.15 7.53 -0.04
CA THR A 428 -32.26 8.23 0.89
C THR A 428 -32.93 8.47 2.25
N ILE A 429 -34.21 8.88 2.25
CA ILE A 429 -34.99 9.04 3.48
C ILE A 429 -35.30 7.70 4.17
N ALA A 430 -35.59 6.63 3.42
CA ALA A 430 -35.80 5.29 4.00
C ALA A 430 -34.54 4.75 4.69
N SER A 431 -33.38 4.88 4.02
CA SER A 431 -32.06 4.52 4.51
C SER A 431 -31.70 5.28 5.80
N PHE A 432 -31.90 6.60 5.79
CA PHE A 432 -31.73 7.49 6.94
C PHE A 432 -32.59 7.06 8.14
N LEU A 433 -33.91 6.88 7.93
CA LEU A 433 -34.83 6.52 9.01
C LEU A 433 -34.46 5.16 9.62
N HIS A 434 -34.11 4.16 8.81
CA HIS A 434 -33.66 2.85 9.30
C HIS A 434 -32.37 2.94 10.13
N THR A 435 -31.38 3.71 9.65
CA THR A 435 -30.10 3.93 10.34
C THR A 435 -30.26 4.69 11.66
N ARG A 436 -31.13 5.72 11.69
CA ARG A 436 -31.47 6.49 12.90
C ARG A 436 -32.45 5.75 13.84
N GLY A 437 -32.78 4.49 13.55
CA GLY A 437 -33.55 3.59 14.42
C GLY A 437 -35.07 3.61 14.21
N GLU A 438 -35.56 4.46 13.32
CA GLU A 438 -36.97 4.58 12.90
C GLU A 438 -37.33 3.51 11.85
N ARG A 439 -36.80 2.28 12.04
CA ARG A 439 -36.85 1.16 11.07
C ARG A 439 -38.24 0.80 10.56
N LYS A 440 -39.28 1.02 11.36
CA LYS A 440 -40.67 0.80 10.93
C LYS A 440 -41.06 1.75 9.79
N GLU A 441 -40.74 3.04 9.92
CA GLU A 441 -41.06 4.05 8.91
C GLU A 441 -40.21 3.85 7.66
N GLY A 442 -38.92 3.54 7.84
CA GLY A 442 -38.02 3.14 6.74
C GLY A 442 -38.53 1.93 5.96
N ARG A 443 -38.98 0.87 6.66
CA ARG A 443 -39.57 -0.31 6.01
C ARG A 443 -40.89 0.01 5.31
N GLU A 444 -41.81 0.73 5.95
CA GLU A 444 -43.10 1.10 5.34
C GLU A 444 -42.93 1.90 4.03
N ILE A 445 -41.88 2.73 3.94
CA ILE A 445 -41.49 3.41 2.69
C ILE A 445 -40.99 2.42 1.63
N MET A 446 -40.13 1.48 2.00
CA MET A 446 -39.60 0.44 1.09
C MET A 446 -40.69 -0.52 0.63
N ASP A 447 -41.65 -0.86 1.49
CA ASP A 447 -42.80 -1.71 1.17
C ASP A 447 -43.72 -1.04 0.14
N GLU A 448 -43.84 0.29 0.15
CA GLU A 448 -44.52 1.07 -0.89
C GLU A 448 -43.70 1.10 -2.20
N LEU A 449 -42.40 1.43 -2.15
CA LEU A 449 -41.53 1.39 -3.34
C LEU A 449 -41.54 0.02 -4.03
N SER A 450 -41.46 -1.05 -3.25
CA SER A 450 -41.55 -2.45 -3.71
C SER A 450 -42.89 -2.74 -4.40
N ARG A 451 -44.01 -2.23 -3.86
CA ARG A 451 -45.33 -2.39 -4.49
C ARG A 451 -45.47 -1.58 -5.78
N ILE A 452 -44.88 -0.39 -5.87
CA ILE A 452 -44.86 0.41 -7.10
C ILE A 452 -44.02 -0.29 -8.18
N ALA A 453 -42.75 -0.60 -7.87
CA ALA A 453 -41.83 -1.27 -8.80
C ALA A 453 -42.37 -2.61 -9.33
N PHE A 454 -43.14 -3.35 -8.50
CA PHE A 454 -43.76 -4.61 -8.89
C PHE A 454 -44.98 -4.44 -9.80
N ALA A 455 -45.73 -3.33 -9.70
CA ALA A 455 -46.87 -3.04 -10.56
C ALA A 455 -46.45 -2.82 -12.02
N GLU A 456 -45.29 -2.19 -12.22
CA GLU A 456 -44.66 -1.97 -13.54
C GLU A 456 -44.16 -3.27 -14.20
N GLY A 457 -43.97 -4.33 -13.41
CA GLY A 457 -43.63 -5.66 -13.88
C GLY A 457 -42.44 -6.29 -13.14
N ARG A 458 -42.44 -7.63 -13.08
CA ARG A 458 -41.46 -8.40 -12.30
C ARG A 458 -39.99 -8.13 -12.67
N SER A 459 -39.68 -7.80 -13.92
CA SER A 459 -38.31 -7.47 -14.32
C SER A 459 -37.84 -6.13 -13.74
N ASN A 460 -38.67 -5.09 -13.78
CA ASN A 460 -38.35 -3.78 -13.21
C ASN A 460 -38.17 -3.86 -11.69
N TRP A 461 -38.99 -4.69 -11.02
CA TRP A 461 -38.83 -4.98 -9.59
C TRP A 461 -37.57 -5.78 -9.25
N LEU A 462 -37.18 -6.74 -10.09
CA LEU A 462 -35.93 -7.50 -9.92
C LEU A 462 -34.69 -6.60 -10.10
N GLU A 463 -34.70 -5.73 -11.11
CA GLU A 463 -33.65 -4.72 -11.29
C GLU A 463 -33.60 -3.74 -10.12
N PHE A 464 -34.78 -3.30 -9.63
CA PHE A 464 -34.88 -2.42 -8.46
C PHE A 464 -34.21 -3.01 -7.23
N ILE A 465 -34.52 -4.26 -6.83
CA ILE A 465 -33.92 -4.85 -5.62
C ILE A 465 -32.42 -5.10 -5.75
N GLY A 466 -31.90 -5.35 -6.95
CA GLY A 466 -30.47 -5.55 -7.17
C GLY A 466 -29.67 -4.24 -7.06
N ARG A 467 -30.17 -3.16 -7.68
CA ARG A 467 -29.57 -1.81 -7.58
C ARG A 467 -29.51 -1.25 -6.14
N LEU A 468 -30.22 -1.84 -5.17
CA LEU A 468 -30.10 -1.46 -3.75
C LEU A 468 -28.78 -1.88 -3.12
N ASN A 469 -28.07 -2.87 -3.69
CA ASN A 469 -26.70 -3.22 -3.30
C ASN A 469 -25.71 -2.10 -3.70
N ASP A 470 -25.83 -1.58 -4.93
CA ASP A 470 -24.98 -0.52 -5.47
C ASP A 470 -25.05 0.79 -4.66
N LEU A 471 -26.21 1.05 -4.03
CA LEU A 471 -26.43 2.19 -3.12
C LEU A 471 -25.95 1.92 -1.69
N GLY A 472 -25.77 0.65 -1.32
CA GLY A 472 -25.15 0.19 -0.08
C GLY A 472 -25.90 0.53 1.22
N GLY A 473 -25.18 0.33 2.34
CA GLY A 473 -25.68 0.61 3.68
C GLY A 473 -26.96 -0.16 4.02
N SER A 474 -27.90 0.49 4.70
CA SER A 474 -29.17 -0.10 5.14
C SER A 474 -30.14 -0.42 4.00
N LEU A 475 -29.95 0.14 2.79
CA LEU A 475 -30.81 -0.17 1.64
C LEU A 475 -30.69 -1.63 1.20
N TYR A 476 -29.52 -2.23 1.35
CA TYR A 476 -29.30 -3.63 1.01
C TYR A 476 -29.99 -4.57 2.03
N GLU A 477 -29.87 -4.31 3.34
CA GLU A 477 -30.66 -5.05 4.37
C GLU A 477 -32.18 -4.92 4.11
N LEU A 478 -32.64 -3.72 3.72
CA LEU A 478 -34.04 -3.47 3.34
C LEU A 478 -34.46 -4.21 2.06
N ALA A 479 -33.56 -4.42 1.09
CA ALA A 479 -33.82 -5.18 -0.14
C ALA A 479 -34.25 -6.61 0.17
N PHE A 480 -33.58 -7.28 1.11
CA PHE A 480 -33.94 -8.63 1.56
C PHE A 480 -35.34 -8.67 2.22
N PHE A 481 -35.70 -7.65 3.01
CA PHE A 481 -37.02 -7.59 3.66
C PHE A 481 -38.18 -7.34 2.69
N ILE A 482 -37.97 -6.64 1.57
CA ILE A 482 -39.00 -6.48 0.53
C ILE A 482 -39.00 -7.61 -0.49
N ALA A 483 -37.89 -8.34 -0.63
CA ALA A 483 -37.75 -9.51 -1.48
C ALA A 483 -38.44 -10.74 -0.88
N SER A 484 -38.33 -10.95 0.44
CA SER A 484 -39.00 -12.06 1.13
C SER A 484 -40.51 -12.06 0.93
N GLU A 485 -41.15 -10.88 0.91
CA GLU A 485 -42.60 -10.75 0.65
C GLU A 485 -43.05 -11.23 -0.75
N LYS A 486 -42.13 -11.47 -1.70
CA LYS A 486 -42.47 -12.02 -3.04
C LYS A 486 -42.14 -13.50 -3.19
N LEU A 487 -41.56 -14.13 -2.17
CA LEU A 487 -41.19 -15.54 -2.15
C LEU A 487 -42.24 -16.36 -1.40
N THR A 488 -43.38 -16.62 -2.06
CA THR A 488 -44.51 -17.35 -1.47
C THR A 488 -44.41 -18.86 -1.70
N PRO A 489 -45.15 -19.72 -0.97
CA PRO A 489 -45.15 -21.16 -1.22
C PRO A 489 -45.50 -21.55 -2.67
N GLU A 490 -46.30 -20.73 -3.35
CA GLU A 490 -46.79 -20.95 -4.71
C GLU A 490 -45.86 -20.38 -5.80
N SER A 491 -44.79 -19.67 -5.43
CA SER A 491 -43.82 -19.15 -6.40
C SER A 491 -43.01 -20.28 -7.04
N LYS A 492 -42.51 -20.06 -8.26
CA LYS A 492 -41.77 -21.08 -9.03
C LYS A 492 -40.28 -20.94 -8.78
N ASP A 493 -39.55 -22.05 -8.63
CA ASP A 493 -38.12 -22.04 -8.29
C ASP A 493 -37.25 -21.23 -9.27
N ARG A 494 -37.56 -21.27 -10.58
CA ARG A 494 -36.90 -20.41 -11.60
C ARG A 494 -37.06 -18.92 -11.30
N ASP A 495 -38.24 -18.54 -10.83
CA ASP A 495 -38.63 -17.17 -10.54
C ASP A 495 -38.09 -16.70 -9.18
N ASP A 496 -37.86 -17.63 -8.25
CA ASP A 496 -37.21 -17.39 -6.95
C ASP A 496 -35.68 -17.27 -7.09
N LEU A 497 -35.06 -18.15 -7.89
CA LEU A 497 -33.64 -18.06 -8.23
C LEU A 497 -33.29 -16.73 -8.89
N ARG A 498 -34.21 -16.12 -9.67
CA ARG A 498 -34.03 -14.74 -10.16
C ARG A 498 -33.93 -13.72 -9.02
N VAL A 499 -34.70 -13.86 -7.94
CA VAL A 499 -34.61 -12.98 -6.77
C VAL A 499 -33.23 -13.11 -6.11
N VAL A 500 -32.75 -14.36 -5.95
CA VAL A 500 -31.41 -14.64 -5.41
C VAL A 500 -30.32 -14.01 -6.29
N THR A 501 -30.31 -14.26 -7.59
CA THR A 501 -29.29 -13.70 -8.50
C THR A 501 -29.32 -12.16 -8.54
N HIS A 502 -30.48 -11.50 -8.41
CA HIS A 502 -30.50 -10.04 -8.39
C HIS A 502 -30.03 -9.46 -7.05
N LEU A 503 -30.28 -10.13 -5.92
CA LEU A 503 -29.74 -9.71 -4.63
C LEU A 503 -28.22 -9.92 -4.52
N PHE A 504 -27.72 -11.09 -4.95
CA PHE A 504 -26.31 -11.48 -4.74
C PHE A 504 -25.37 -11.20 -5.93
N GLY A 505 -25.91 -10.82 -7.09
CA GLY A 505 -25.12 -10.54 -8.31
C GLY A 505 -24.79 -11.80 -9.13
N GLU A 506 -23.80 -11.66 -10.02
CA GLU A 506 -23.34 -12.73 -10.90
C GLU A 506 -22.41 -13.71 -10.16
N GLY A 507 -22.99 -14.81 -9.66
CA GLY A 507 -22.24 -15.91 -9.04
C GLY A 507 -23.13 -17.13 -8.78
N ASP A 508 -22.54 -18.33 -8.79
CA ASP A 508 -23.29 -19.59 -8.61
C ASP A 508 -23.47 -20.00 -7.13
N SER A 509 -22.64 -19.50 -6.21
CA SER A 509 -22.63 -19.92 -4.80
C SER A 509 -23.95 -19.61 -4.09
N ALA A 510 -24.41 -18.35 -4.06
CA ALA A 510 -25.70 -18.01 -3.44
C ALA A 510 -26.89 -18.77 -4.07
N PRO A 511 -26.98 -18.96 -5.41
CA PRO A 511 -27.93 -19.90 -6.03
C PRO A 511 -27.78 -21.38 -5.64
N ARG A 512 -26.57 -21.91 -5.40
CA ARG A 512 -26.34 -23.27 -4.89
C ARG A 512 -26.81 -23.37 -3.43
N LEU A 513 -26.33 -22.47 -2.57
CA LEU A 513 -26.75 -22.37 -1.18
C LEU A 513 -28.27 -22.25 -1.06
N TRP A 514 -28.95 -21.40 -1.83
CA TRP A 514 -30.42 -21.28 -1.84
C TRP A 514 -31.16 -22.62 -2.00
N ARG A 515 -30.60 -23.56 -2.77
CA ARG A 515 -31.16 -24.92 -2.94
C ARG A 515 -30.87 -25.78 -1.71
N VAL A 516 -29.61 -25.81 -1.25
CA VAL A 516 -29.18 -26.56 -0.04
C VAL A 516 -29.94 -26.09 1.22
N LEU A 517 -30.20 -24.79 1.33
CA LEU A 517 -31.04 -24.19 2.38
C LEU A 517 -32.48 -24.70 2.38
N GLY A 518 -32.98 -25.24 1.26
CA GLY A 518 -34.37 -25.69 1.13
C GLY A 518 -34.74 -26.86 2.02
N GLU A 519 -33.78 -27.76 2.28
CA GLU A 519 -33.95 -28.90 3.19
C GLU A 519 -33.90 -28.47 4.68
N ILE A 520 -33.35 -27.28 4.97
CA ILE A 520 -33.12 -26.77 6.33
C ILE A 520 -34.15 -25.71 6.73
N GLU A 521 -34.63 -24.90 5.77
CA GLU A 521 -35.62 -23.85 5.95
C GLU A 521 -36.62 -23.87 4.76
N PRO A 522 -37.68 -24.69 4.84
CA PRO A 522 -38.67 -24.81 3.77
C PRO A 522 -39.41 -23.49 3.47
N ASP A 523 -39.61 -22.64 4.47
CA ASP A 523 -40.21 -21.31 4.32
C ASP A 523 -39.29 -20.38 3.49
N LYS A 524 -39.68 -20.10 2.25
CA LYS A 524 -38.89 -19.29 1.32
C LYS A 524 -38.65 -17.85 1.80
N GLN A 525 -39.56 -17.28 2.59
CA GLN A 525 -39.42 -15.93 3.13
C GLN A 525 -38.32 -15.92 4.20
N GLN A 526 -38.34 -16.91 5.10
CA GLN A 526 -37.31 -17.05 6.11
C GLN A 526 -35.97 -17.50 5.51
N ARG A 527 -35.99 -18.31 4.44
CA ARG A 527 -34.81 -18.79 3.71
C ARG A 527 -34.01 -17.66 3.06
N ILE A 528 -34.65 -16.63 2.48
CA ILE A 528 -33.89 -15.54 1.85
C ILE A 528 -33.25 -14.61 2.89
N ILE A 529 -33.94 -14.39 4.02
CA ILE A 529 -33.36 -13.69 5.17
C ILE A 529 -32.15 -14.48 5.70
N LEU A 530 -32.28 -15.80 5.86
CA LEU A 530 -31.22 -16.70 6.30
C LEU A 530 -30.00 -16.69 5.35
N LEU A 531 -30.21 -16.68 4.03
CA LEU A 531 -29.13 -16.54 3.05
C LEU A 531 -28.47 -15.15 3.12
N GLY A 532 -29.25 -14.08 3.31
CA GLY A 532 -28.73 -12.73 3.54
C GLY A 532 -27.85 -12.63 4.79
N GLY A 533 -28.26 -13.24 5.90
CA GLY A 533 -27.46 -13.28 7.13
C GLY A 533 -26.26 -14.23 7.08
N LEU A 534 -26.29 -15.26 6.22
CA LEU A 534 -25.10 -16.07 5.90
C LEU A 534 -23.97 -15.19 5.36
N TYR A 535 -24.28 -14.34 4.37
CA TYR A 535 -23.34 -13.38 3.78
C TYR A 535 -23.16 -12.08 4.61
N GLY A 536 -23.85 -11.94 5.75
CA GLY A 536 -23.76 -10.76 6.63
C GLY A 536 -24.63 -9.55 6.21
N PHE A 537 -25.35 -9.62 5.09
CA PHE A 537 -26.17 -8.53 4.54
C PHE A 537 -27.48 -8.28 5.30
N VAL A 538 -27.90 -9.23 6.15
CA VAL A 538 -29.11 -9.10 6.99
C VAL A 538 -28.79 -9.50 8.42
N HIS A 539 -29.24 -8.72 9.40
CA HIS A 539 -29.04 -9.05 10.80
C HIS A 539 -29.89 -10.24 11.27
N ILE A 540 -29.24 -11.27 11.81
CA ILE A 540 -29.88 -12.47 12.39
C ILE A 540 -29.32 -12.73 13.80
N GLU A 541 -30.16 -13.26 14.69
CA GLU A 541 -29.77 -13.75 16.02
C GLU A 541 -28.75 -14.90 15.94
N GLU A 542 -27.76 -14.87 16.84
CA GLU A 542 -26.61 -15.77 16.79
C GLU A 542 -27.01 -17.24 17.03
N GLU A 543 -27.98 -17.48 17.91
CA GLU A 543 -28.54 -18.80 18.21
C GLU A 543 -29.17 -19.42 16.95
N ARG A 544 -29.91 -18.62 16.16
CA ARG A 544 -30.50 -19.07 14.89
C ARG A 544 -29.40 -19.39 13.88
N LEU A 545 -28.39 -18.53 13.76
CA LEU A 545 -27.28 -18.71 12.82
C LEU A 545 -26.39 -19.93 13.20
N LYS A 546 -26.12 -20.16 14.48
CA LYS A 546 -25.39 -21.34 14.99
C LYS A 546 -26.18 -22.64 14.82
N ALA A 547 -27.46 -22.66 15.21
CA ALA A 547 -28.32 -23.84 15.02
C ALA A 547 -28.52 -24.15 13.52
N PHE A 548 -28.42 -23.15 12.67
CA PHE A 548 -28.39 -23.31 11.23
C PHE A 548 -27.04 -23.86 10.71
N PHE A 549 -25.89 -23.32 11.13
CA PHE A 549 -24.56 -23.87 10.80
C PHE A 549 -24.38 -25.32 11.30
N GLY A 550 -25.01 -25.71 12.41
CA GLY A 550 -25.08 -27.11 12.84
C GLY A 550 -25.79 -28.00 11.82
N ARG A 551 -27.01 -27.64 11.42
CA ARG A 551 -27.79 -28.38 10.41
C ARG A 551 -27.14 -28.40 9.02
N LEU A 552 -26.37 -27.37 8.66
CA LEU A 552 -25.52 -27.42 7.45
C LEU A 552 -24.44 -28.49 7.53
N LYS A 553 -23.77 -28.65 8.68
CA LYS A 553 -22.73 -29.68 8.85
C LYS A 553 -23.32 -31.09 8.86
N GLU A 554 -24.56 -31.25 9.33
CA GLU A 554 -25.33 -32.49 9.25
C GLU A 554 -25.73 -32.82 7.80
N LEU A 555 -26.14 -31.81 7.02
CA LEU A 555 -26.51 -31.98 5.61
C LEU A 555 -25.29 -32.20 4.70
N ALA A 556 -24.16 -31.53 4.99
CA ALA A 556 -22.88 -31.71 4.33
C ALA A 556 -22.09 -32.94 4.84
N ALA A 557 -22.80 -33.98 5.27
CA ALA A 557 -22.28 -35.32 5.53
C ALA A 557 -22.30 -36.23 4.29
N ASP A 558 -22.87 -35.77 3.17
CA ASP A 558 -22.73 -36.39 1.85
C ASP A 558 -21.35 -36.04 1.24
N GLU A 559 -20.48 -37.05 1.12
CA GLU A 559 -19.09 -36.89 0.65
C GLU A 559 -18.98 -36.34 -0.79
N GLU A 560 -19.95 -36.62 -1.69
CA GLU A 560 -19.87 -36.23 -3.10
C GLU A 560 -19.95 -34.70 -3.29
N HIS A 561 -20.78 -34.02 -2.50
CA HIS A 561 -21.06 -32.59 -2.64
C HIS A 561 -20.42 -31.71 -1.55
N ARG A 562 -19.89 -32.31 -0.47
CA ARG A 562 -19.30 -31.61 0.68
C ARG A 562 -18.27 -30.54 0.30
N PRO A 563 -17.28 -30.76 -0.60
CA PRO A 563 -16.28 -29.74 -0.91
C PRO A 563 -16.86 -28.48 -1.56
N GLN A 564 -17.88 -28.63 -2.42
CA GLN A 564 -18.53 -27.47 -3.05
C GLN A 564 -19.38 -26.69 -2.03
N ILE A 565 -20.09 -27.39 -1.13
CA ILE A 565 -20.86 -26.75 -0.05
C ILE A 565 -19.92 -26.01 0.90
N LEU A 566 -18.77 -26.59 1.28
CA LEU A 566 -17.77 -25.93 2.11
C LEU A 566 -17.15 -24.71 1.41
N ALA A 567 -16.91 -24.77 0.10
CA ALA A 567 -16.39 -23.64 -0.69
C ALA A 567 -17.43 -22.51 -0.86
N ASP A 568 -18.70 -22.84 -1.05
CA ASP A 568 -19.81 -21.87 -1.12
C ASP A 568 -20.03 -21.18 0.24
N LEU A 569 -19.97 -21.96 1.33
CA LEU A 569 -20.02 -21.43 2.70
C LEU A 569 -18.78 -20.61 3.06
N LEU A 570 -17.62 -20.94 2.49
CA LEU A 570 -16.41 -20.13 2.63
C LEU A 570 -16.64 -18.78 1.96
N GLU A 571 -17.10 -18.74 0.70
CA GLU A 571 -17.42 -17.48 0.01
C GLU A 571 -18.41 -16.62 0.82
N ALA A 572 -19.46 -17.21 1.40
CA ALA A 572 -20.40 -16.50 2.28
C ALA A 572 -19.73 -15.98 3.57
N ALA A 573 -18.80 -16.74 4.16
CA ALA A 573 -18.02 -16.31 5.32
C ALA A 573 -16.99 -15.24 4.96
N GLU A 574 -16.38 -15.27 3.77
CA GLU A 574 -15.48 -14.23 3.28
C GLU A 574 -16.22 -12.93 2.94
N ALA A 575 -17.45 -13.02 2.40
CA ALA A 575 -18.31 -11.86 2.16
C ALA A 575 -18.83 -11.22 3.46
N ARG A 576 -19.09 -12.03 4.50
CA ARG A 576 -19.33 -11.55 5.87
C ARG A 576 -18.03 -11.10 6.57
N ASP A 577 -16.87 -11.35 5.97
CA ASP A 577 -15.54 -11.25 6.55
C ASP A 577 -15.46 -11.86 7.97
N ASP A 578 -15.67 -13.17 8.03
CA ASP A 578 -15.61 -14.04 9.19
C ASP A 578 -14.42 -15.00 9.12
N ALA A 579 -13.24 -14.46 9.42
CA ALA A 579 -11.99 -15.21 9.45
C ALA A 579 -12.04 -16.50 10.28
N ARG A 580 -12.85 -16.56 11.35
CA ARG A 580 -12.96 -17.75 12.20
C ARG A 580 -13.73 -18.88 11.54
N VAL A 581 -14.86 -18.57 10.92
CA VAL A 581 -15.61 -19.53 10.11
C VAL A 581 -14.80 -19.89 8.86
N SER A 582 -14.13 -18.92 8.22
CA SER A 582 -13.24 -19.17 7.07
C SER A 582 -12.09 -20.12 7.41
N ILE A 583 -11.38 -19.93 8.54
CA ILE A 583 -10.34 -20.89 9.00
C ILE A 583 -10.95 -22.27 9.21
N GLY A 584 -12.08 -22.37 9.90
CA GLY A 584 -12.74 -23.66 10.15
C GLY A 584 -13.22 -24.37 8.89
N LEU A 585 -13.62 -23.63 7.84
CA LEU A 585 -14.01 -24.18 6.55
C LEU A 585 -12.78 -24.55 5.70
N LEU A 586 -11.72 -23.74 5.71
CA LEU A 586 -10.45 -24.04 5.05
C LEU A 586 -9.77 -25.28 5.65
N GLN A 587 -9.84 -25.46 6.97
CA GLN A 587 -9.35 -26.66 7.65
C GLN A 587 -10.12 -27.93 7.27
N GLU A 588 -11.40 -27.84 6.88
CA GLU A 588 -12.17 -28.98 6.36
C GLU A 588 -11.92 -29.20 4.87
N LEU A 589 -11.87 -28.12 4.06
CA LEU A 589 -11.50 -28.18 2.65
C LEU A 589 -10.12 -28.80 2.43
N MET A 590 -9.14 -28.50 3.28
CA MET A 590 -7.81 -29.12 3.26
C MET A 590 -7.79 -30.61 3.61
N LYS A 591 -8.86 -31.18 4.16
CA LYS A 591 -9.01 -32.63 4.39
C LYS A 591 -9.72 -33.30 3.23
N ASP A 592 -10.81 -32.71 2.74
CA ASP A 592 -11.68 -33.30 1.73
C ASP A 592 -11.13 -33.14 0.30
N SER A 593 -10.48 -32.01 0.02
CA SER A 593 -9.99 -31.64 -1.30
C SER A 593 -8.75 -30.73 -1.18
N PRO A 594 -7.58 -31.31 -0.82
CA PRO A 594 -6.33 -30.58 -0.70
C PRO A 594 -6.01 -29.82 -2.00
N ASP A 595 -5.89 -28.50 -1.90
CA ASP A 595 -5.61 -27.60 -3.01
C ASP A 595 -4.74 -26.45 -2.47
N GLU A 596 -3.66 -26.17 -3.19
CA GLU A 596 -2.67 -25.12 -2.89
C GLU A 596 -3.32 -23.75 -2.62
N LYS A 597 -4.46 -23.45 -3.24
CA LYS A 597 -5.21 -22.20 -3.00
C LYS A 597 -5.82 -22.13 -1.60
N TRP A 598 -6.20 -23.26 -1.00
CA TRP A 598 -6.75 -23.34 0.34
C TRP A 598 -5.65 -23.22 1.38
N GLU A 599 -4.52 -23.89 1.17
CA GLU A 599 -3.29 -23.77 1.96
C GLU A 599 -2.84 -22.29 2.05
N LYS A 600 -2.72 -21.63 0.89
CA LYS A 600 -2.34 -20.21 0.78
C LYS A 600 -3.36 -19.24 1.38
N LYS A 601 -4.66 -19.57 1.36
CA LYS A 601 -5.68 -18.80 2.10
C LYS A 601 -5.56 -19.00 3.61
N LEU A 602 -5.37 -20.25 4.07
CA LEU A 602 -5.32 -20.61 5.48
C LEU A 602 -4.14 -19.93 6.19
N ALA A 603 -2.95 -19.92 5.58
CA ALA A 603 -1.79 -19.16 6.05
C ALA A 603 -2.10 -17.67 6.28
N ALA A 604 -2.77 -17.03 5.31
CA ALA A 604 -3.14 -15.62 5.39
C ALA A 604 -4.20 -15.36 6.48
N TYR A 605 -5.25 -16.19 6.58
CA TYR A 605 -6.27 -16.03 7.61
C TYR A 605 -5.74 -16.25 9.05
N TYR A 606 -4.79 -17.18 9.26
CA TYR A 606 -4.12 -17.28 10.56
C TYR A 606 -3.40 -15.98 10.93
N GLY A 607 -2.72 -15.35 9.96
CA GLY A 607 -2.15 -14.01 10.14
C GLY A 607 -3.24 -12.96 10.45
N TYR A 608 -4.36 -12.97 9.72
CA TYR A 608 -5.46 -12.01 9.94
C TYR A 608 -6.09 -12.11 11.35
N VAL A 609 -6.10 -13.29 11.97
CA VAL A 609 -6.55 -13.47 13.37
C VAL A 609 -5.41 -13.37 14.40
N SER A 610 -4.19 -13.04 13.94
CA SER A 610 -2.96 -12.96 14.74
C SER A 610 -2.58 -14.26 15.46
N ASP A 611 -2.92 -15.41 14.86
CA ASP A 611 -2.41 -16.73 15.23
C ASP A 611 -1.09 -16.99 14.48
N TRP A 612 -0.03 -16.34 14.96
CA TRP A 612 1.25 -16.28 14.25
C TRP A 612 1.91 -17.66 14.10
N GLU A 613 1.86 -18.53 15.12
CA GLU A 613 2.49 -19.86 15.03
C GLU A 613 1.75 -20.77 14.05
N SER A 614 0.41 -20.72 13.99
CA SER A 614 -0.35 -21.44 12.94
C SER A 614 -0.10 -20.87 11.54
N SER A 615 0.10 -19.55 11.42
CA SER A 615 0.47 -18.90 10.16
C SER A 615 1.87 -19.32 9.71
N ILE A 616 2.85 -19.30 10.62
CA ILE A 616 4.23 -19.74 10.44
C ILE A 616 4.27 -21.18 9.91
N ALA A 617 3.61 -22.13 10.58
CA ALA A 617 3.64 -23.54 10.19
C ALA A 617 3.14 -23.80 8.76
N VAL A 618 2.04 -23.14 8.33
CA VAL A 618 1.56 -23.28 6.94
C VAL A 618 2.46 -22.52 5.96
N LEU A 619 3.07 -21.41 6.36
CA LEU A 619 4.04 -20.69 5.53
C LEU A 619 5.35 -21.47 5.35
N GLU A 620 5.78 -22.27 6.32
CA GLU A 620 6.90 -23.21 6.17
C GLU A 620 6.60 -24.24 5.07
N GLU A 621 5.42 -24.89 5.10
CA GLU A 621 4.99 -25.84 4.05
C GLU A 621 4.87 -25.19 2.65
N ILE A 622 4.44 -23.94 2.57
CA ILE A 622 4.40 -23.17 1.30
C ILE A 622 5.81 -22.86 0.81
N LEU A 623 6.73 -22.48 1.69
CA LEU A 623 8.09 -22.08 1.35
C LEU A 623 9.03 -23.26 1.06
N GLU A 624 8.71 -24.48 1.50
CA GLU A 624 9.36 -25.70 0.98
C GLU A 624 9.08 -25.90 -0.52
N LYS A 625 7.88 -25.48 -0.98
CA LYS A 625 7.43 -25.60 -2.38
C LYS A 625 7.87 -24.39 -3.22
N GLU A 626 7.86 -23.20 -2.63
CA GLU A 626 8.15 -21.90 -3.28
C GLU A 626 9.20 -21.06 -2.52
N PRO A 627 10.45 -21.54 -2.36
CA PRO A 627 11.45 -20.93 -1.49
C PRO A 627 11.90 -19.52 -1.89
N THR A 628 11.59 -19.08 -3.11
CA THR A 628 11.90 -17.74 -3.64
C THR A 628 10.67 -16.83 -3.75
N ASN A 629 9.49 -17.25 -3.27
CA ASN A 629 8.30 -16.39 -3.32
C ASN A 629 8.35 -15.30 -2.25
N VAL A 630 8.88 -14.14 -2.66
CA VAL A 630 8.98 -12.88 -1.93
C VAL A 630 7.73 -12.53 -1.11
N ARG A 631 6.52 -12.84 -1.60
CA ARG A 631 5.27 -12.56 -0.88
C ARG A 631 5.15 -13.42 0.38
N TYR A 632 5.37 -14.73 0.26
CA TYR A 632 5.28 -15.65 1.39
C TYR A 632 6.48 -15.53 2.33
N LEU A 633 7.69 -15.24 1.80
CA LEU A 633 8.85 -14.89 2.62
C LEU A 633 8.57 -13.65 3.50
N ALA A 634 7.90 -12.62 2.97
CA ALA A 634 7.55 -11.41 3.73
C ALA A 634 6.47 -11.68 4.80
N HIS A 635 5.42 -12.44 4.47
CA HIS A 635 4.44 -12.89 5.47
C HIS A 635 5.10 -13.71 6.58
N TYR A 636 5.99 -14.65 6.21
CA TYR A 636 6.68 -15.55 7.13
C TYR A 636 7.63 -14.80 8.07
N GLY A 637 8.50 -13.93 7.53
CA GLY A 637 9.38 -13.08 8.33
C GLY A 637 8.61 -12.14 9.27
N SER A 638 7.51 -11.56 8.79
CA SER A 638 6.66 -10.70 9.62
C SER A 638 5.96 -11.48 10.74
N ALA A 639 5.42 -12.66 10.44
CA ALA A 639 4.80 -13.54 11.45
C ALA A 639 5.82 -14.00 12.50
N LEU A 640 7.06 -14.32 12.09
CA LEU A 640 8.16 -14.63 13.00
C LEU A 640 8.51 -13.45 13.91
N ILE A 641 8.61 -12.21 13.42
CA ILE A 641 8.80 -11.03 14.28
C ILE A 641 7.64 -10.90 15.27
N ARG A 642 6.39 -11.02 14.82
CA ARG A 642 5.19 -10.92 15.68
C ARG A 642 5.08 -12.07 16.70
N ALA A 643 5.70 -13.23 16.44
CA ALA A 643 5.88 -14.33 17.40
C ALA A 643 7.10 -14.16 18.34
N GLY A 644 7.90 -13.09 18.18
CA GLY A 644 9.13 -12.85 18.95
C GLY A 644 10.37 -13.59 18.42
N ARG A 645 10.25 -14.28 17.28
CA ARG A 645 11.27 -15.11 16.61
C ARG A 645 12.10 -14.28 15.60
N GLY A 646 12.45 -13.04 15.95
CA GLY A 646 13.06 -12.05 15.04
C GLY A 646 14.40 -12.46 14.41
N GLU A 647 15.23 -13.23 15.12
CA GLU A 647 16.48 -13.78 14.58
C GLU A 647 16.24 -14.80 13.46
N GLU A 648 15.14 -15.58 13.54
CA GLU A 648 14.73 -16.51 12.48
C GLU A 648 14.15 -15.76 11.28
N ALA A 649 13.42 -14.66 11.53
CA ALA A 649 12.85 -13.80 10.51
C ALA A 649 13.91 -13.15 9.61
N ARG A 650 15.10 -12.89 10.15
CA ARG A 650 16.17 -12.17 9.43
C ARG A 650 16.44 -12.77 8.06
N ARG A 651 16.64 -14.09 7.95
CA ARG A 651 16.99 -14.73 6.67
C ARG A 651 15.89 -14.60 5.61
N SER A 652 14.62 -14.65 5.99
CA SER A 652 13.51 -14.49 5.04
C SER A 652 13.31 -13.03 4.65
N LEU A 653 13.52 -12.08 5.57
CA LEU A 653 13.42 -10.65 5.29
C LEU A 653 14.62 -10.11 4.48
N ASP A 654 15.84 -10.58 4.75
CA ASP A 654 17.02 -10.30 3.93
C ASP A 654 16.78 -10.79 2.49
N ALA A 655 16.19 -11.98 2.30
CA ALA A 655 15.80 -12.47 0.98
C ALA A 655 14.69 -11.62 0.33
N VAL A 656 13.67 -11.19 1.08
CA VAL A 656 12.62 -10.28 0.57
C VAL A 656 13.21 -8.98 0.05
N GLU A 657 14.15 -8.41 0.79
CA GLU A 657 14.87 -7.20 0.43
C GLU A 657 15.66 -7.40 -0.87
N THR A 658 16.51 -8.43 -0.95
CA THR A 658 17.28 -8.79 -2.14
C THR A 658 16.40 -9.00 -3.37
N PHE A 659 15.30 -9.76 -3.26
CA PHE A 659 14.38 -10.01 -4.38
C PHE A 659 13.41 -8.84 -4.68
N SER A 660 13.41 -7.78 -3.86
CA SER A 660 12.65 -6.55 -4.15
C SER A 660 13.36 -5.65 -5.16
N LEU A 661 14.70 -5.58 -5.09
CA LEU A 661 15.56 -4.62 -5.81
C LEU A 661 15.06 -3.16 -5.75
N ASP A 662 14.45 -2.78 -4.62
CA ASP A 662 13.81 -1.49 -4.35
C ASP A 662 12.71 -1.08 -5.38
N GLU A 663 12.12 -2.03 -6.13
CA GLU A 663 11.10 -1.75 -7.15
C GLU A 663 9.76 -1.28 -6.56
N PRO A 664 9.09 -0.23 -7.08
CA PRO A 664 7.98 0.41 -6.38
C PRO A 664 6.74 -0.47 -6.29
N ILE A 665 6.42 -1.17 -7.39
CA ILE A 665 5.32 -2.14 -7.45
C ILE A 665 5.57 -3.33 -6.50
N ARG A 666 6.83 -3.72 -6.27
CA ARG A 666 7.19 -4.79 -5.32
C ARG A 666 7.07 -4.29 -3.89
N LEU A 667 7.74 -3.18 -3.56
CA LEU A 667 7.70 -2.57 -2.22
C LEU A 667 6.26 -2.23 -1.79
N LEU A 668 5.43 -1.64 -2.66
CA LEU A 668 4.04 -1.30 -2.32
C LEU A 668 3.20 -2.56 -2.08
N ARG A 669 3.34 -3.59 -2.93
CA ARG A 669 2.60 -4.84 -2.78
C ARG A 669 3.00 -5.56 -1.49
N LEU A 670 4.31 -5.63 -1.20
CA LEU A 670 4.82 -6.19 0.05
C LEU A 670 4.27 -5.42 1.25
N ALA A 671 4.30 -4.08 1.24
CA ALA A 671 3.74 -3.27 2.31
C ALA A 671 2.25 -3.54 2.55
N ILE A 672 1.43 -3.61 1.49
CA ILE A 672 -0.02 -3.87 1.60
C ILE A 672 -0.30 -5.30 2.09
N ASP A 673 0.40 -6.30 1.56
CA ASP A 673 0.22 -7.70 1.96
C ASP A 673 0.68 -7.92 3.43
N VAL A 674 1.80 -7.32 3.83
CA VAL A 674 2.32 -7.35 5.21
C VAL A 674 1.40 -6.59 6.17
N GLN A 675 0.92 -5.38 5.82
CA GLN A 675 -0.04 -4.62 6.63
C GLN A 675 -1.31 -5.42 6.92
N ARG A 676 -1.87 -6.12 5.92
CA ARG A 676 -3.10 -6.92 6.08
C ARG A 676 -2.93 -8.07 7.08
N SER A 677 -1.73 -8.63 7.20
CA SER A 677 -1.44 -9.60 8.27
C SER A 677 -1.53 -8.97 9.68
N GLY A 678 -1.32 -7.66 9.81
CA GLY A 678 -1.27 -6.92 11.08
C GLY A 678 0.13 -6.43 11.45
N ALA A 679 1.15 -6.77 10.65
CA ALA A 679 2.53 -6.35 10.82
C ALA A 679 2.76 -4.92 10.29
N LEU A 680 2.22 -3.91 10.99
CA LEU A 680 2.24 -2.51 10.53
C LEU A 680 3.66 -1.92 10.48
N ALA A 681 4.50 -2.14 11.50
CA ALA A 681 5.82 -1.54 11.58
C ALA A 681 6.75 -2.04 10.46
N GLU A 682 6.59 -3.30 10.08
CA GLU A 682 7.25 -3.95 8.97
C GLU A 682 6.78 -3.36 7.62
N ALA A 683 5.47 -3.12 7.47
CA ALA A 683 4.91 -2.43 6.30
C ALA A 683 5.40 -0.97 6.16
N GLU A 684 5.53 -0.25 7.28
CA GLU A 684 6.07 1.12 7.33
C GLU A 684 7.52 1.18 6.82
N GLY A 685 8.33 0.15 7.06
CA GLY A 685 9.67 0.01 6.49
C GLY A 685 9.68 -0.02 4.95
N TYR A 686 8.74 -0.75 4.33
CA TYR A 686 8.63 -0.82 2.86
C TYR A 686 8.08 0.48 2.26
N TRP A 687 7.07 1.12 2.87
CA TRP A 687 6.60 2.44 2.40
C TRP A 687 7.69 3.51 2.51
N ARG A 688 8.44 3.57 3.62
CA ARG A 688 9.56 4.50 3.80
C ARG A 688 10.62 4.30 2.71
N LYS A 689 10.99 3.05 2.43
CA LYS A 689 11.97 2.69 1.40
C LYS A 689 11.53 3.14 0.01
N LEU A 690 10.27 2.87 -0.34
CA LEU A 690 9.66 3.30 -1.60
C LEU A 690 9.64 4.83 -1.74
N VAL A 691 9.23 5.53 -0.67
CA VAL A 691 9.24 7.00 -0.64
C VAL A 691 10.65 7.56 -0.83
N VAL A 692 11.67 7.00 -0.16
CA VAL A 692 13.07 7.47 -0.24
C VAL A 692 13.71 7.19 -1.61
N THR A 693 13.45 6.04 -2.24
CA THR A 693 14.13 5.63 -3.48
C THR A 693 13.35 5.95 -4.76
N GLY A 694 12.01 5.99 -4.73
CA GLY A 694 11.14 6.19 -5.89
C GLY A 694 11.00 7.65 -6.37
N SER A 695 10.33 7.83 -7.51
CA SER A 695 10.05 9.14 -8.11
C SER A 695 8.67 9.68 -7.68
N PRO A 696 8.54 10.98 -7.34
CA PRO A 696 7.25 11.56 -6.94
C PRO A 696 6.20 11.62 -8.06
N SER A 697 6.60 11.39 -9.32
CA SER A 697 5.68 11.22 -10.45
C SER A 697 4.93 9.88 -10.45
N ASP A 698 5.44 8.87 -9.74
CA ASP A 698 4.92 7.51 -9.73
C ASP A 698 3.68 7.36 -8.85
N TRP A 699 2.67 6.63 -9.34
CA TRP A 699 1.47 6.28 -8.58
C TRP A 699 1.80 5.37 -7.37
N TYR A 700 2.80 4.49 -7.49
CA TYR A 700 3.24 3.67 -6.37
C TYR A 700 3.85 4.53 -5.24
N TRP A 701 4.60 5.58 -5.61
CA TRP A 701 5.15 6.57 -4.67
C TRP A 701 4.06 7.42 -4.03
N GLN A 702 3.11 7.93 -4.84
CA GLN A 702 1.98 8.73 -4.37
C GLN A 702 1.12 7.96 -3.34
N THR A 703 0.88 6.67 -3.60
CA THR A 703 0.21 5.77 -2.66
C THR A 703 1.01 5.61 -1.35
N ALA A 704 2.32 5.34 -1.43
CA ALA A 704 3.18 5.19 -0.26
C ALA A 704 3.32 6.48 0.57
N ALA A 705 3.32 7.65 -0.07
CA ALA A 705 3.38 8.95 0.58
C ALA A 705 2.19 9.18 1.54
N SER A 706 0.98 8.76 1.14
CA SER A 706 -0.23 8.83 1.99
C SER A 706 -0.18 7.91 3.21
N TYR A 707 0.51 6.75 3.13
CA TYR A 707 0.80 5.92 4.31
C TYR A 707 1.91 6.52 5.17
N PHE A 708 2.96 7.08 4.55
CA PHE A 708 4.12 7.64 5.26
C PHE A 708 3.75 8.86 6.12
N SER A 709 2.74 9.66 5.73
CA SER A 709 2.19 10.72 6.61
C SER A 709 1.67 10.16 7.95
N LYS A 710 1.02 8.98 7.95
CA LYS A 710 0.55 8.32 9.18
C LYS A 710 1.71 7.86 10.06
N HIS A 711 2.71 7.20 9.47
CA HIS A 711 3.94 6.77 10.15
C HIS A 711 4.69 7.96 10.81
N ALA A 712 4.84 9.06 10.09
CA ALA A 712 5.45 10.28 10.63
C ALA A 712 4.63 10.86 11.81
N ARG A 713 3.30 10.80 11.76
CA ARG A 713 2.41 11.14 12.87
C ARG A 713 2.56 10.18 14.07
N HIS A 714 2.63 8.87 13.86
CA HIS A 714 2.89 7.90 14.94
C HIS A 714 4.21 8.20 15.66
N ASN A 715 5.25 8.54 14.91
CA ASN A 715 6.57 8.93 15.41
C ASN A 715 6.66 10.40 15.88
N LYS A 716 5.53 11.12 15.95
CA LYS A 716 5.40 12.52 16.40
C LYS A 716 6.29 13.51 15.63
N GLN A 717 6.67 13.16 14.40
CA GLN A 717 7.44 13.99 13.46
C GLN A 717 6.52 14.99 12.75
N TRP A 718 5.81 15.84 13.50
CA TRP A 718 4.66 16.60 13.01
C TRP A 718 4.93 17.42 11.75
N ARG A 719 6.13 17.98 11.61
CA ARG A 719 6.50 18.77 10.43
C ARG A 719 6.62 17.91 9.16
N VAL A 720 7.16 16.70 9.27
CA VAL A 720 7.21 15.70 8.19
C VAL A 720 5.79 15.18 7.90
N ALA A 721 5.03 14.84 8.95
CA ALA A 721 3.66 14.36 8.82
C ALA A 721 2.77 15.37 8.08
N ALA A 722 2.89 16.66 8.41
CA ALA A 722 2.20 17.77 7.76
C ALA A 722 2.64 17.95 6.30
N ALA A 723 3.96 17.91 6.02
CA ALA A 723 4.48 18.05 4.66
C ALA A 723 3.95 16.93 3.73
N PHE A 724 3.92 15.68 4.20
CA PHE A 724 3.30 14.56 3.46
C PHE A 724 1.76 14.61 3.43
N ALA A 725 1.11 15.26 4.40
CA ALA A 725 -0.35 15.45 4.36
C ALA A 725 -0.78 16.46 3.27
N GLU A 726 0.04 17.47 2.94
CA GLU A 726 -0.20 18.32 1.77
C GLU A 726 -0.09 17.52 0.46
N VAL A 727 0.89 16.62 0.34
CA VAL A 727 1.04 15.71 -0.81
C VAL A 727 -0.20 14.82 -0.97
N ASP A 728 -0.69 14.23 0.11
CA ASP A 728 -1.91 13.41 0.15
C ASP A 728 -3.18 14.22 -0.18
N ALA A 729 -3.29 15.48 0.27
CA ALA A 729 -4.37 16.38 -0.09
C ALA A 729 -4.36 16.72 -1.59
N MET A 730 -3.20 17.02 -2.17
CA MET A 730 -3.05 17.39 -3.59
C MET A 730 -3.44 16.27 -4.56
N GLN A 731 -3.25 15.00 -4.19
CA GLN A 731 -3.66 13.85 -5.02
C GLN A 731 -5.16 13.83 -5.30
N TYR A 732 -5.98 14.28 -4.34
CA TYR A 732 -7.45 14.25 -4.45
C TYR A 732 -7.99 15.23 -5.50
N LEU A 733 -7.26 16.30 -5.81
CA LEU A 733 -7.67 17.31 -6.78
C LEU A 733 -7.86 16.72 -8.19
N LYS A 734 -6.97 15.79 -8.58
CA LYS A 734 -6.98 15.09 -9.88
C LYS A 734 -7.91 13.86 -9.93
N GLY A 735 -8.68 13.60 -8.86
CA GLY A 735 -9.54 12.43 -8.75
C GLY A 735 -10.67 12.43 -9.80
N ARG A 736 -10.73 11.38 -10.64
CA ARG A 736 -11.71 11.24 -11.75
C ARG A 736 -13.16 10.93 -11.32
N SER A 737 -13.45 10.84 -10.02
CA SER A 737 -14.81 10.56 -9.53
C SER A 737 -15.79 11.66 -9.92
N THR A 738 -16.89 11.29 -10.57
CA THR A 738 -18.02 12.20 -10.85
C THR A 738 -18.72 12.62 -9.56
N PHE A 739 -18.79 11.72 -8.57
CA PHE A 739 -19.33 12.00 -7.25
C PHE A 739 -18.30 12.72 -6.36
N ILE A 740 -18.75 13.75 -5.64
CA ILE A 740 -17.96 14.52 -4.67
C ILE A 740 -18.58 14.32 -3.28
N ASN A 741 -17.97 13.50 -2.44
CA ASN A 741 -18.22 13.56 -1.00
C ASN A 741 -17.33 14.67 -0.43
N PRO A 742 -17.88 15.83 -0.02
CA PRO A 742 -17.07 16.97 0.41
C PRO A 742 -16.23 16.64 1.66
N VAL A 743 -16.77 15.83 2.57
CA VAL A 743 -16.10 15.45 3.83
C VAL A 743 -14.72 14.82 3.56
N SER A 744 -14.60 13.98 2.53
CA SER A 744 -13.35 13.32 2.16
C SER A 744 -12.22 14.30 1.80
N PHE A 745 -12.55 15.47 1.24
CA PHE A 745 -11.58 16.52 0.91
C PHE A 745 -11.27 17.38 2.14
N ILE A 746 -12.30 17.72 2.93
CA ILE A 746 -12.15 18.55 4.13
C ILE A 746 -11.30 17.83 5.19
N ARG A 747 -11.45 16.50 5.34
CA ARG A 747 -10.60 15.67 6.22
C ARG A 747 -9.12 15.76 5.87
N LYS A 748 -8.75 15.89 4.59
CA LYS A 748 -7.33 16.04 4.17
C LYS A 748 -6.75 17.36 4.63
N ARG A 749 -7.49 18.47 4.44
CA ARG A 749 -7.11 19.79 4.97
C ARG A 749 -7.01 19.79 6.49
N PHE A 750 -7.98 19.20 7.17
CA PHE A 750 -8.00 19.05 8.64
C PHE A 750 -6.73 18.34 9.15
N ILE A 751 -6.37 17.20 8.55
CA ILE A 751 -5.14 16.45 8.91
C ILE A 751 -3.89 17.34 8.73
N ALA A 752 -3.76 17.97 7.56
CA ALA A 752 -2.60 18.80 7.24
C ALA A 752 -2.46 20.03 8.16
N ASP A 753 -3.57 20.73 8.45
CA ASP A 753 -3.56 21.88 9.37
C ASP A 753 -3.34 21.45 10.83
N LEU A 754 -3.90 20.33 11.28
CA LEU A 754 -3.69 19.80 12.63
C LEU A 754 -2.22 19.42 12.85
N TYR A 755 -1.60 18.70 11.90
CA TYR A 755 -0.19 18.34 11.99
C TYR A 755 0.71 19.59 11.86
N ARG A 756 0.36 20.57 11.02
CA ARG A 756 1.13 21.83 10.94
C ARG A 756 0.97 22.66 12.22
N ALA A 757 -0.18 22.65 12.88
CA ALA A 757 -0.39 23.28 14.18
C ALA A 757 0.49 22.65 15.27
N LEU A 758 0.55 21.31 15.33
CA LEU A 758 1.42 20.57 16.26
C LEU A 758 2.91 20.85 16.02
N ALA A 759 3.32 20.97 14.74
CA ALA A 759 4.67 21.39 14.37
C ALA A 759 4.96 22.83 14.83
N LEU A 760 4.07 23.78 14.55
CA LEU A 760 4.21 25.18 14.98
C LEU A 760 4.24 25.34 16.50
N HIS A 761 3.50 24.52 17.24
CA HIS A 761 3.52 24.47 18.71
C HIS A 761 4.86 23.97 19.26
N GLN A 762 5.44 22.93 18.65
CA GLN A 762 6.83 22.49 18.96
C GLN A 762 7.89 23.54 18.55
N GLU A 763 7.66 24.25 17.44
CA GLU A 763 8.47 25.39 16.97
C GLU A 763 8.26 26.66 17.84
N ALA A 764 7.48 26.57 18.93
CA ALA A 764 7.09 27.66 19.84
C ALA A 764 6.35 28.84 19.19
N ASN A 765 5.87 28.69 17.95
CA ASN A 765 4.99 29.66 17.27
C ASN A 765 3.52 29.44 17.69
N THR A 766 3.26 29.67 18.99
CA THR A 766 1.95 29.39 19.61
C THR A 766 0.81 30.18 18.98
N GLU A 767 1.03 31.42 18.54
CA GLU A 767 -0.05 32.23 17.94
C GLU A 767 -0.60 31.58 16.67
N GLU A 768 0.28 31.17 15.77
CA GLU A 768 -0.10 30.55 14.50
C GLU A 768 -0.62 29.12 14.67
N ALA A 769 -0.01 28.36 15.58
CA ALA A 769 -0.53 27.05 15.98
C ALA A 769 -1.99 27.15 16.47
N MET A 770 -2.30 28.12 17.34
CA MET A 770 -3.66 28.31 17.88
C MET A 770 -4.67 28.84 16.86
N LYS A 771 -4.24 29.47 15.75
CA LYS A 771 -5.13 29.75 14.60
C LYS A 771 -5.50 28.44 13.91
N LEU A 772 -4.52 27.62 13.55
CA LEU A 772 -4.74 26.34 12.85
C LEU A 772 -5.51 25.32 13.70
N PHE A 773 -5.28 25.24 15.02
CA PHE A 773 -6.09 24.38 15.91
C PHE A 773 -7.57 24.79 15.96
N ARG A 774 -7.89 26.06 15.72
CA ARG A 774 -9.29 26.56 15.69
C ARG A 774 -9.93 26.36 14.33
N SER A 775 -9.27 26.78 13.25
CA SER A 775 -9.81 26.61 11.90
C SER A 775 -10.00 25.14 11.53
N SER A 776 -9.06 24.26 11.90
CA SER A 776 -9.21 22.80 11.71
C SER A 776 -10.41 22.23 12.49
N PHE A 777 -10.68 22.70 13.71
CA PHE A 777 -11.90 22.31 14.42
C PHE A 777 -13.16 22.86 13.73
N GLU A 778 -13.17 24.13 13.36
CA GLU A 778 -14.32 24.80 12.76
C GLU A 778 -14.81 24.14 11.46
N ILE A 779 -13.89 23.63 10.62
CA ILE A 779 -14.23 22.94 9.37
C ILE A 779 -14.87 21.54 9.55
N LEU A 780 -14.74 20.89 10.72
CA LEU A 780 -15.25 19.53 10.97
C LEU A 780 -15.82 19.32 12.40
N ASN A 781 -16.40 20.35 13.02
CA ASN A 781 -16.89 20.39 14.43
C ASN A 781 -18.06 19.45 14.80
N GLY A 782 -18.21 18.32 14.11
CA GLY A 782 -19.07 17.19 14.47
C GLY A 782 -18.63 15.83 13.89
N ASP A 783 -17.51 15.79 13.16
CA ASP A 783 -17.00 14.56 12.51
C ASP A 783 -16.29 13.65 13.53
N GLY A 784 -16.42 12.33 13.35
CA GLY A 784 -15.73 11.31 14.16
C GLY A 784 -14.20 11.44 14.19
N ILE A 785 -13.57 11.99 13.13
CA ILE A 785 -12.12 12.18 13.05
C ILE A 785 -11.54 13.06 14.18
N LEU A 786 -12.37 13.89 14.82
CA LEU A 786 -11.98 14.66 16.00
C LEU A 786 -11.66 13.76 17.20
N ALA A 787 -12.32 12.61 17.32
CA ALA A 787 -12.05 11.61 18.34
C ALA A 787 -10.76 10.85 18.02
N ASP A 788 -10.52 10.55 16.75
CA ASP A 788 -9.35 9.75 16.33
C ASP A 788 -8.04 10.55 16.51
N ASP A 789 -8.06 11.82 16.09
CA ASP A 789 -6.89 12.70 16.01
C ASP A 789 -6.96 13.91 16.94
N TYR A 790 -7.98 14.76 16.81
CA TYR A 790 -7.98 16.12 17.39
C TYR A 790 -7.86 16.11 18.93
N PHE A 791 -8.81 15.46 19.61
CA PHE A 791 -8.86 15.48 21.07
C PHE A 791 -7.66 14.77 21.73
N PRO A 792 -7.22 13.58 21.28
CA PRO A 792 -5.97 12.97 21.76
C PRO A 792 -4.76 13.91 21.60
N LEU A 793 -4.53 14.46 20.40
CA LEU A 793 -3.32 15.23 20.10
C LEU A 793 -3.29 16.60 20.78
N LEU A 794 -4.43 17.30 20.93
CA LEU A 794 -4.48 18.52 21.74
C LEU A 794 -4.19 18.24 23.21
N ARG A 795 -4.66 17.11 23.75
CA ARG A 795 -4.44 16.73 25.15
C ARG A 795 -2.98 16.36 25.42
N GLU A 796 -2.35 15.61 24.51
CA GLU A 796 -0.90 15.35 24.52
C GLU A 796 -0.05 16.62 24.36
N ALA A 797 -0.51 17.59 23.57
CA ALA A 797 0.13 18.91 23.41
C ALA A 797 -0.07 19.86 24.61
N GLY A 798 -0.83 19.45 25.64
CA GLY A 798 -1.13 20.24 26.84
C GLY A 798 -2.23 21.30 26.66
N LEU A 799 -2.94 21.30 25.52
CA LEU A 799 -3.90 22.34 25.12
C LEU A 799 -5.31 22.12 25.71
N VAL A 800 -5.36 21.83 27.01
CA VAL A 800 -6.57 21.34 27.72
C VAL A 800 -7.74 22.34 27.65
N GLU A 801 -7.50 23.66 27.68
CA GLU A 801 -8.58 24.66 27.59
C GLU A 801 -9.25 24.76 26.21
N GLU A 802 -8.49 24.46 25.14
CA GLU A 802 -8.97 24.40 23.76
C GLU A 802 -9.75 23.09 23.56
N HIS A 803 -9.14 21.98 23.98
CA HIS A 803 -9.74 20.64 24.04
C HIS A 803 -11.09 20.63 24.77
N ASP A 804 -11.15 21.07 26.04
CA ASP A 804 -12.35 21.01 26.88
C ASP A 804 -13.46 21.96 26.42
N ARG A 805 -13.13 23.03 25.69
CA ARG A 805 -14.12 23.89 25.05
C ARG A 805 -14.70 23.22 23.82
N ASN A 806 -13.83 22.72 22.95
CA ASN A 806 -14.22 22.20 21.63
C ASN A 806 -14.96 20.85 21.80
N PHE A 807 -14.58 20.03 22.79
CA PHE A 807 -15.31 18.81 23.18
C PHE A 807 -16.76 19.11 23.59
N ARG A 808 -17.00 20.13 24.44
CA ARG A 808 -18.35 20.49 24.89
C ARG A 808 -19.29 20.86 23.74
N ILE A 809 -18.77 21.54 22.72
CA ILE A 809 -19.53 21.91 21.51
C ILE A 809 -19.99 20.64 20.76
N VAL A 810 -19.07 19.69 20.53
CA VAL A 810 -19.37 18.43 19.83
C VAL A 810 -20.33 17.56 20.66
N TYR A 811 -20.08 17.42 21.97
CA TYR A 811 -20.88 16.58 22.85
C TYR A 811 -22.31 17.11 23.02
N GLN A 812 -22.50 18.43 23.04
CA GLN A 812 -23.83 19.05 23.04
C GLN A 812 -24.59 18.76 21.74
N ARG A 813 -23.93 18.81 20.57
CA ARG A 813 -24.56 18.45 19.29
C ARG A 813 -24.98 16.98 19.24
N LEU A 814 -24.09 16.08 19.68
CA LEU A 814 -24.39 14.65 19.79
C LEU A 814 -25.55 14.38 20.75
N GLY A 815 -25.65 15.14 21.85
CA GLY A 815 -26.82 15.13 22.75
C GLY A 815 -28.13 15.49 22.04
N ALA A 816 -28.15 16.62 21.32
CA ALA A 816 -29.34 17.05 20.55
C ALA A 816 -29.72 16.06 19.43
N SER A 817 -28.72 15.40 18.81
CA SER A 817 -28.93 14.34 17.81
C SER A 817 -29.59 13.09 18.43
N ILE A 818 -29.18 12.70 19.66
CA ILE A 818 -29.82 11.63 20.44
C ILE A 818 -31.24 12.01 20.90
N GLU A 819 -31.48 13.28 21.29
CA GLU A 819 -32.81 13.76 21.66
C GLU A 819 -33.79 13.73 20.48
N ALA A 820 -33.32 14.06 19.27
CA ALA A 820 -34.11 13.97 18.05
C ALA A 820 -34.35 12.51 17.59
N TYR A 821 -33.39 11.61 17.81
CA TYR A 821 -33.44 10.22 17.37
C TYR A 821 -33.02 9.24 18.50
N PRO A 822 -33.88 9.00 19.52
CA PRO A 822 -33.54 8.20 20.70
C PRO A 822 -33.39 6.67 20.41
N ARG A 823 -33.50 6.26 19.14
CA ARG A 823 -33.23 4.90 18.64
C ARG A 823 -31.95 4.80 17.78
N ALA A 824 -31.25 5.91 17.54
CA ALA A 824 -30.03 5.98 16.73
C ALA A 824 -28.82 5.36 17.46
N HIS A 825 -28.68 4.04 17.38
CA HIS A 825 -27.60 3.30 18.05
C HIS A 825 -26.20 3.75 17.61
N ASN A 826 -26.07 4.26 16.38
CA ASN A 826 -24.85 4.89 15.87
C ASN A 826 -24.48 6.16 16.65
N THR A 827 -25.39 7.11 16.84
CA THR A 827 -25.09 8.37 17.54
C THR A 827 -24.78 8.15 19.03
N TYR A 828 -25.43 7.18 19.68
CA TYR A 828 -25.02 6.73 21.03
C TYR A 828 -23.57 6.24 21.05
N ASN A 829 -23.13 5.51 20.01
CA ASN A 829 -21.73 5.10 19.88
C ASN A 829 -20.81 6.30 19.59
N SER A 830 -21.15 7.16 18.63
CA SER A 830 -20.37 8.36 18.29
C SER A 830 -20.12 9.23 19.52
N ALA A 831 -21.14 9.41 20.37
CA ALA A 831 -21.01 10.10 21.64
C ALA A 831 -20.09 9.38 22.64
N ALA A 832 -20.20 8.06 22.78
CA ALA A 832 -19.31 7.30 23.66
C ALA A 832 -17.85 7.35 23.19
N TRP A 833 -17.59 7.20 21.88
CA TRP A 833 -16.27 7.28 21.26
C TRP A 833 -15.65 8.67 21.43
N MET A 834 -16.41 9.72 21.10
CA MET A 834 -15.96 11.11 21.26
C MET A 834 -15.58 11.42 22.73
N ALA A 835 -16.36 10.93 23.68
CA ALA A 835 -16.13 11.09 25.11
C ALA A 835 -14.92 10.28 25.63
N SER A 836 -14.77 9.01 25.23
CA SER A 836 -13.64 8.17 25.64
C SER A 836 -12.32 8.67 25.07
N ARG A 837 -12.28 8.99 23.76
CA ARG A 837 -11.10 9.57 23.10
C ARG A 837 -10.69 10.94 23.66
N ALA A 838 -11.66 11.77 24.05
CA ALA A 838 -11.43 13.02 24.76
C ALA A 838 -11.12 12.84 26.26
N CYS A 839 -11.28 11.64 26.84
CA CYS A 839 -11.18 11.41 28.28
C CYS A 839 -12.11 12.33 29.11
N ARG A 840 -13.30 12.63 28.58
CA ARG A 840 -14.34 13.48 29.23
C ARG A 840 -15.64 12.72 29.34
N GLU A 841 -16.49 13.08 30.30
CA GLU A 841 -17.82 12.48 30.54
C GLU A 841 -17.85 10.93 30.60
N LEU A 842 -16.76 10.28 31.00
CA LEU A 842 -16.59 8.82 30.96
C LEU A 842 -17.72 8.00 31.66
N PRO A 843 -18.35 8.45 32.77
CA PRO A 843 -19.50 7.77 33.37
C PRO A 843 -20.80 7.86 32.54
N ASP A 844 -20.91 8.83 31.65
CA ASP A 844 -22.02 8.99 30.70
C ASP A 844 -21.68 8.31 29.35
N ALA A 845 -20.42 8.38 28.92
CA ALA A 845 -19.88 7.57 27.82
C ALA A 845 -20.20 6.08 28.00
N LEU A 846 -19.96 5.52 29.20
CA LEU A 846 -20.30 4.14 29.52
C LEU A 846 -21.80 3.85 29.31
N LYS A 847 -22.69 4.68 29.86
CA LYS A 847 -24.15 4.52 29.70
C LYS A 847 -24.57 4.59 28.23
N LYS A 848 -23.94 5.46 27.44
CA LYS A 848 -24.22 5.60 26.00
C LYS A 848 -23.76 4.37 25.22
N ILE A 849 -22.60 3.79 25.52
CA ILE A 849 -22.15 2.55 24.85
C ILE A 849 -22.92 1.30 25.33
N GLU A 850 -23.28 1.21 26.61
CA GLU A 850 -24.22 0.21 27.11
C GLU A 850 -25.57 0.30 26.36
N LYS A 851 -26.06 1.53 26.12
CA LYS A 851 -27.28 1.78 25.36
C LYS A 851 -27.14 1.41 23.88
N ALA A 852 -26.03 1.74 23.22
CA ALA A 852 -25.77 1.32 21.83
C ALA A 852 -25.67 -0.21 21.70
N LEU A 853 -24.91 -0.88 22.57
CA LEU A 853 -24.80 -2.34 22.62
C LEU A 853 -26.13 -3.02 22.95
N SER A 854 -27.00 -2.42 23.78
CA SER A 854 -28.36 -2.95 24.01
C SER A 854 -29.24 -2.98 22.74
N MET A 855 -28.84 -2.28 21.67
CA MET A 855 -29.53 -2.23 20.39
C MET A 855 -28.77 -2.95 19.26
N ARG A 856 -27.45 -3.15 19.40
CA ARG A 856 -26.56 -3.90 18.48
C ARG A 856 -25.42 -4.57 19.29
N PRO A 857 -25.65 -5.70 19.97
CA PRO A 857 -24.73 -6.24 20.99
C PRO A 857 -23.42 -6.85 20.45
N ARG A 858 -23.36 -7.14 19.14
CA ARG A 858 -22.21 -7.74 18.45
C ARG A 858 -21.56 -6.81 17.42
N GLN A 859 -21.88 -5.51 17.42
CA GLN A 859 -21.23 -4.56 16.51
C GLN A 859 -19.77 -4.34 16.94
N ALA A 860 -18.81 -4.81 16.14
CA ALA A 860 -17.37 -4.76 16.47
C ALA A 860 -16.89 -3.37 16.94
N ALA A 861 -17.20 -2.32 16.19
CA ALA A 861 -16.85 -0.93 16.54
C ALA A 861 -17.46 -0.45 17.87
N TYR A 862 -18.58 -1.04 18.31
CA TYR A 862 -19.23 -0.67 19.59
C TYR A 862 -18.62 -1.43 20.76
N LEU A 863 -18.15 -2.66 20.52
CA LEU A 863 -17.34 -3.41 21.48
C LEU A 863 -15.96 -2.75 21.66
N ASP A 864 -15.39 -2.18 20.60
CA ASP A 864 -14.15 -1.40 20.68
C ASP A 864 -14.35 -0.04 21.36
N THR A 865 -15.47 0.64 21.07
CA THR A 865 -15.84 1.86 21.80
C THR A 865 -16.02 1.58 23.31
N MET A 866 -16.54 0.41 23.68
CA MET A 866 -16.59 -0.04 25.08
C MET A 866 -15.17 -0.30 25.64
N ALA A 867 -14.26 -0.87 24.85
CA ALA A 867 -12.87 -1.06 25.24
C ALA A 867 -12.15 0.28 25.50
N GLU A 868 -12.29 1.28 24.60
CA GLU A 868 -11.71 2.61 24.79
C GLU A 868 -12.35 3.34 25.99
N VAL A 869 -13.65 3.15 26.27
CA VAL A 869 -14.27 3.65 27.52
C VAL A 869 -13.59 3.04 28.76
N TRP A 870 -13.23 1.75 28.76
CA TRP A 870 -12.48 1.15 29.88
C TRP A 870 -11.01 1.60 29.91
N PHE A 871 -10.36 1.76 28.76
CA PHE A 871 -8.96 2.21 28.66
C PHE A 871 -8.78 3.66 29.12
N ALA A 872 -9.67 4.57 28.70
CA ALA A 872 -9.73 5.94 29.19
C ALA A 872 -10.06 6.02 30.70
N ARG A 873 -10.80 5.03 31.23
CA ARG A 873 -11.02 4.84 32.68
C ARG A 873 -9.86 4.12 33.40
N ARG A 874 -8.77 3.82 32.69
CA ARG A 874 -7.54 3.17 33.17
C ARG A 874 -7.72 1.73 33.67
N ASP A 875 -8.69 1.01 33.11
CA ASP A 875 -9.01 -0.39 33.37
C ASP A 875 -8.55 -1.26 32.20
N ARG A 876 -7.27 -1.68 32.21
CA ARG A 876 -6.66 -2.43 31.10
C ARG A 876 -7.26 -3.83 30.92
N GLU A 877 -7.58 -4.50 32.02
CA GLU A 877 -8.13 -5.86 31.97
C GLU A 877 -9.45 -5.87 31.20
N LYS A 878 -10.36 -4.91 31.48
CA LYS A 878 -11.60 -4.77 30.70
C LYS A 878 -11.38 -4.20 29.31
N ALA A 879 -10.44 -3.27 29.10
CA ALA A 879 -10.12 -2.80 27.75
C ALA A 879 -9.70 -3.97 26.84
N VAL A 880 -8.79 -4.82 27.31
CA VAL A 880 -8.33 -6.02 26.58
C VAL A 880 -9.44 -7.07 26.48
N GLU A 881 -10.33 -7.24 27.47
CA GLU A 881 -11.50 -8.12 27.37
C GLU A 881 -12.47 -7.68 26.25
N TRP A 882 -12.88 -6.40 26.26
CA TRP A 882 -13.86 -5.88 25.32
C TRP A 882 -13.27 -5.69 23.92
N SER A 883 -11.99 -5.30 23.78
CA SER A 883 -11.34 -5.23 22.48
C SER A 883 -11.04 -6.61 21.92
N ARG A 884 -10.69 -7.61 22.75
CA ARG A 884 -10.67 -9.00 22.30
C ARG A 884 -12.02 -9.43 21.74
N ARG A 885 -13.13 -9.02 22.37
CA ARG A 885 -14.47 -9.25 21.82
C ARG A 885 -14.71 -8.44 20.54
N ALA A 886 -14.24 -7.19 20.45
CA ALA A 886 -14.33 -6.38 19.25
C ALA A 886 -13.61 -6.99 18.04
N VAL A 887 -12.37 -7.45 18.22
CA VAL A 887 -11.61 -8.19 17.19
C VAL A 887 -12.33 -9.50 16.84
N GLN A 888 -12.80 -10.25 17.83
CA GLN A 888 -13.54 -11.51 17.59
C GLN A 888 -14.87 -11.33 16.85
N GLU A 889 -15.48 -10.15 16.94
CA GLU A 889 -16.73 -9.78 16.27
C GLU A 889 -16.49 -8.92 15.01
N SER A 890 -15.28 -8.42 14.79
CA SER A 890 -14.81 -7.92 13.48
C SER A 890 -14.57 -9.07 12.50
N PHE A 891 -14.49 -10.30 13.01
CA PHE A 891 -14.73 -11.51 12.23
C PHE A 891 -16.24 -11.74 11.95
N HIS A 892 -17.05 -10.68 11.89
CA HIS A 892 -18.33 -10.60 11.19
C HIS A 892 -18.37 -9.28 10.36
N GLY A 893 -17.21 -8.78 9.90
CA GLY A 893 -17.16 -7.58 9.06
C GLY A 893 -15.82 -6.82 8.92
N GLY A 894 -14.66 -7.46 8.80
CA GLY A 894 -13.48 -6.76 8.24
C GLY A 894 -12.05 -7.24 8.52
N SER A 895 -11.75 -8.52 8.79
CA SER A 895 -10.36 -8.99 8.97
C SER A 895 -9.42 -8.67 7.79
N SER A 896 -9.96 -8.56 6.57
CA SER A 896 -9.23 -8.21 5.35
C SER A 896 -9.27 -6.71 5.01
N SER A 897 -10.12 -5.94 5.68
CA SER A 897 -10.35 -4.51 5.43
C SER A 897 -9.63 -3.62 6.44
N ASP A 898 -9.44 -2.35 6.08
CA ASP A 898 -8.82 -1.33 6.94
C ASP A 898 -9.46 -1.25 8.33
N ALA A 899 -10.75 -1.60 8.47
CA ALA A 899 -11.46 -1.59 9.74
C ALA A 899 -10.97 -2.69 10.71
N GLY A 900 -10.77 -3.93 10.24
CA GLY A 900 -10.24 -5.01 11.08
C GLY A 900 -8.72 -4.96 11.23
N VAL A 901 -8.00 -4.25 10.37
CA VAL A 901 -6.62 -3.82 10.65
C VAL A 901 -6.63 -2.85 11.83
N GLY A 902 -7.41 -1.76 11.75
CA GLY A 902 -7.55 -0.77 12.83
C GLY A 902 -7.96 -1.37 14.17
N LEU A 903 -8.89 -2.34 14.20
CA LEU A 903 -9.28 -3.01 15.45
C LEU A 903 -8.17 -3.90 16.06
N ARG A 904 -7.24 -4.43 15.25
CA ARG A 904 -6.02 -5.08 15.77
C ARG A 904 -5.03 -4.06 16.31
N GLU A 905 -4.85 -2.92 15.64
CA GLU A 905 -4.05 -1.79 16.14
C GLU A 905 -4.58 -1.27 17.49
N GLN A 906 -5.92 -1.19 17.66
CA GLN A 906 -6.54 -0.87 18.96
C GLN A 906 -6.28 -1.95 20.01
N TYR A 907 -6.41 -3.23 19.67
CA TYR A 907 -6.14 -4.33 20.60
C TYR A 907 -4.69 -4.33 21.09
N ASP A 908 -3.73 -4.20 20.18
CA ASP A 908 -2.30 -4.12 20.50
C ASP A 908 -2.05 -2.89 21.41
N ARG A 909 -2.58 -1.70 21.05
CA ARG A 909 -2.53 -0.49 21.90
C ARG A 909 -3.07 -0.71 23.31
N PHE A 910 -4.19 -1.43 23.47
CA PHE A 910 -4.73 -1.73 24.80
C PHE A 910 -3.88 -2.69 25.61
N VAL A 911 -3.13 -3.58 24.95
CA VAL A 911 -2.18 -4.48 25.61
C VAL A 911 -0.92 -3.73 26.03
N SER A 912 -0.27 -2.98 25.13
CA SER A 912 1.04 -2.35 25.37
C SER A 912 0.98 -0.94 25.96
N ASP A 913 0.30 0.00 25.31
CA ASP A 913 0.58 1.44 25.41
C ASP A 913 0.26 2.03 26.77
N GLU A 914 0.80 3.20 27.08
CA GLU A 914 0.41 3.93 28.28
C GLU A 914 -1.08 4.36 28.22
N PHE A 915 -1.73 4.44 29.39
CA PHE A 915 -3.07 5.01 29.46
C PHE A 915 -3.04 6.49 29.03
N PRO A 916 -4.10 7.01 28.37
CA PRO A 916 -4.14 8.41 27.97
C PRO A 916 -3.95 9.34 29.17
N VAL A 917 -3.29 10.48 28.91
CA VAL A 917 -3.26 11.62 29.83
C VAL A 917 -4.71 12.04 30.17
N PRO A 918 -5.05 12.32 31.44
CA PRO A 918 -6.40 12.73 31.84
C PRO A 918 -6.93 13.98 31.13
#